data_AF-A0A7X6CHV0-F1
#
_entry.id   AF-A0A7X6CHV0-F1
#
_cell.length_a   1.000
_cell.length_b   1.000
_cell.length_c   1.000
_cell.angle_alpha   90.00
_cell.angle_beta   90.00
_cell.angle_gamma   90.00
#
_symmetry.space_group_name_H-M   'P 1'
#
loop_
_entity.id
_entity.type
_entity.pdbx_description
1 polymer ?
#
loop_
_entity_poly.entity_id
_entity_poly.type
_entity_poly.pdbx_seq_one_letter_code
_entity_poly.pdbx_strand_id
1 'polypeptide(L)'
;MNSVFANYDTQSVLRNSRSKSIVFIESDLDDYQTLTSGVLPGAETIVLDKNSNGIEQITAELQKIAAAGETVDQVHIFSHGNSGSLQLGSATLNSDNLPQYEGQLQEWRNALSDKADIVLYGCDVAAGEGANFVNKLSELTGADIAASTDRTGRGGNWNLEFAKGDIEAPLVLSSEAMTDYQGTLATITVTNANDSGPGSLRSAIGSAAAGDTIEFASSLANQTITLTSGELLINKNLTIDAVGAANLTISGNNASRVILTEGSTNVTLKNLIVANGKVSGTDANNEAASAGGGIQTGGNSTLTLENCQVNNNVAGVGGGIYTGFRSTTTVINSKFSGNDGSLANNTERGGGAIATKSGGSLTIRDSEFTNNKGSYGGAVNNLLGSMTIENSKFTANRTDKGAGGAVFVDGANASGANATPGPVAGNVAIRNSVFDGNVGTGEGGGAFLFGYFQDKFSLENSTFINNKAVKNAAGNGGSGGGVRHGNVDLTVTNTTFANNTADDNGGGLWLGEDGNVSIVNSTFSGNSAAKQGGGIVVGNRDSFSTNIVNSTLAKNTAGEYSGGIATFGNQPITVKNSIFDSNTAGNPFKVKQQTGRELIDGGNNLQFPAKLTTGDPNDNNVTASVTIADPKLGPLQNINGAFVLPLLVGSPAIDTGTGVGAPTKDQRGVTRPIDGDGNGSAIVDIGAYEFSASVVPTPTPTPTPTPTPTPTPTPAPTPTQLQHQ
;
A
#
# COMPACT_ATOMS: atom_id res chain seq x y z
N MET A 1 -43.61 19.28 12.31
CA MET A 1 -44.12 18.35 11.29
C MET A 1 -44.62 17.13 12.03
N ASN A 2 -45.83 16.67 11.73
CA ASN A 2 -46.37 15.45 12.35
C ASN A 2 -45.78 14.26 11.59
N SER A 3 -45.15 13.31 12.28
CA SER A 3 -44.68 12.06 11.67
C SER A 3 -45.88 11.24 11.20
N VAL A 4 -45.76 10.61 10.01
CA VAL A 4 -46.80 9.71 9.46
C VAL A 4 -47.08 8.53 10.41
N PHE A 5 -46.11 8.18 11.28
CA PHE A 5 -46.22 7.04 12.21
C PHE A 5 -46.39 7.42 13.69
N ALA A 6 -46.53 8.70 14.03
CA ALA A 6 -46.39 9.19 15.42
C ALA A 6 -47.43 8.69 16.45
N ASN A 7 -48.43 7.89 16.05
CA ASN A 7 -49.54 7.44 16.91
C ASN A 7 -49.78 5.91 16.94
N TYR A 8 -48.88 5.08 16.40
CA TYR A 8 -49.07 3.62 16.40
C TYR A 8 -48.37 2.95 17.59
N ASP A 9 -49.19 2.39 18.49
CA ASP A 9 -48.79 1.65 19.69
C ASP A 9 -47.93 0.42 19.32
N THR A 10 -46.78 0.28 19.97
CA THR A 10 -45.60 -0.50 19.54
C THR A 10 -45.71 -2.03 19.66
N GLN A 11 -46.90 -2.65 19.68
CA GLN A 11 -47.00 -4.12 19.76
C GLN A 11 -48.06 -4.83 18.91
N SER A 12 -48.79 -4.18 18.00
CA SER A 12 -49.84 -4.92 17.26
C SER A 12 -50.36 -4.20 16.02
N VAL A 13 -50.04 -4.66 14.79
CA VAL A 13 -51.05 -4.68 13.70
C VAL A 13 -50.84 -5.74 12.60
N LEU A 14 -49.62 -6.12 12.18
CA LEU A 14 -49.45 -7.03 11.01
C LEU A 14 -49.98 -8.47 11.21
N ARG A 15 -50.20 -8.91 12.46
CA ARG A 15 -50.65 -10.29 12.77
C ARG A 15 -52.15 -10.54 12.56
N ASN A 16 -52.96 -9.50 12.29
CA ASN A 16 -54.42 -9.61 12.27
C ASN A 16 -55.12 -8.95 11.07
N SER A 17 -54.39 -8.38 10.10
CA SER A 17 -55.00 -7.85 8.88
C SER A 17 -55.11 -8.95 7.82
N ARG A 18 -56.23 -8.99 7.09
CA ARG A 18 -56.33 -9.73 5.82
C ARG A 18 -55.54 -9.05 4.69
N SER A 19 -54.66 -8.10 5.01
CA SER A 19 -53.97 -7.25 4.04
C SER A 19 -52.66 -7.90 3.60
N LYS A 20 -52.40 -7.96 2.31
CA LYS A 20 -51.16 -8.56 1.77
C LYS A 20 -50.06 -7.49 1.76
N SER A 21 -48.97 -7.74 2.46
CA SER A 21 -47.82 -6.82 2.60
C SER A 21 -46.54 -7.46 2.05
N ILE A 22 -45.77 -6.70 1.28
CA ILE A 22 -44.53 -7.14 0.64
C ILE A 22 -43.43 -6.13 0.93
N VAL A 23 -42.24 -6.66 1.23
CA VAL A 23 -41.05 -5.88 1.56
C VAL A 23 -39.95 -6.20 0.57
N PHE A 24 -39.57 -5.21 -0.24
CA PHE A 24 -38.39 -5.26 -1.09
C PHE A 24 -37.21 -4.64 -0.35
N ILE A 25 -36.08 -5.35 -0.30
CA ILE A 25 -34.85 -4.87 0.34
C ILE A 25 -33.69 -5.00 -0.63
N GLU A 26 -33.03 -3.89 -0.92
CA GLU A 26 -31.80 -3.86 -1.71
C GLU A 26 -30.67 -4.63 -1.05
N SER A 27 -30.03 -5.54 -1.80
CA SER A 27 -28.86 -6.27 -1.33
C SER A 27 -27.57 -5.43 -1.27
N ASP A 28 -27.59 -4.22 -1.82
CA ASP A 28 -26.47 -3.27 -1.74
C ASP A 28 -26.53 -2.36 -0.50
N LEU A 29 -27.63 -2.40 0.27
CA LEU A 29 -27.69 -1.71 1.56
C LEU A 29 -26.69 -2.34 2.55
N ASP A 30 -25.96 -1.48 3.25
CA ASP A 30 -25.13 -1.89 4.38
C ASP A 30 -25.96 -2.71 5.37
N ASP A 31 -25.49 -3.91 5.73
CA ASP A 31 -26.15 -4.81 6.69
C ASP A 31 -27.65 -5.03 6.41
N TYR A 32 -28.00 -5.20 5.12
CA TYR A 32 -29.37 -5.51 4.71
C TYR A 32 -29.93 -6.78 5.41
N GLN A 33 -29.07 -7.66 5.94
CA GLN A 33 -29.45 -8.83 6.72
C GLN A 33 -30.19 -8.45 8.01
N THR A 34 -29.79 -7.38 8.70
CA THR A 34 -30.53 -6.85 9.86
C THR A 34 -31.93 -6.37 9.45
N LEU A 35 -32.07 -5.76 8.27
CA LEU A 35 -33.39 -5.36 7.75
C LEU A 35 -34.24 -6.58 7.41
N THR A 36 -33.69 -7.55 6.68
CA THR A 36 -34.44 -8.77 6.28
C THR A 36 -34.89 -9.60 7.48
N SER A 37 -34.04 -9.76 8.49
CA SER A 37 -34.40 -10.51 9.72
C SER A 37 -35.32 -9.72 10.66
N GLY A 38 -35.32 -8.40 10.52
CA GLY A 38 -36.15 -7.47 11.27
C GLY A 38 -37.57 -7.30 10.78
N VAL A 39 -37.90 -7.81 9.58
CA VAL A 39 -39.26 -7.73 9.04
C VAL A 39 -40.23 -8.49 9.94
N LEU A 40 -41.29 -7.82 10.36
CA LEU A 40 -42.30 -8.38 11.25
C LEU A 40 -43.07 -9.53 10.57
N PRO A 41 -43.47 -10.59 11.32
CA PRO A 41 -44.26 -11.69 10.76
C PRO A 41 -45.58 -11.20 10.16
N GLY A 42 -45.86 -11.60 8.92
CA GLY A 42 -47.07 -11.22 8.18
C GLY A 42 -46.80 -10.53 6.83
N ALA A 43 -45.56 -10.08 6.59
CA ALA A 43 -45.13 -9.56 5.30
C ALA A 43 -44.20 -10.55 4.58
N GLU A 44 -44.24 -10.54 3.25
CA GLU A 44 -43.35 -11.33 2.39
C GLU A 44 -42.09 -10.51 2.05
N THR A 45 -40.90 -11.02 2.38
CA THR A 45 -39.63 -10.33 2.14
C THR A 45 -38.96 -10.82 0.86
N ILE A 46 -38.59 -9.90 -0.01
CA ILE A 46 -37.91 -10.13 -1.29
C ILE A 46 -36.63 -9.30 -1.30
N VAL A 47 -35.48 -9.95 -1.53
CA VAL A 47 -34.19 -9.27 -1.65
C VAL A 47 -33.92 -8.98 -3.12
N LEU A 48 -33.68 -7.71 -3.45
CA LEU A 48 -33.35 -7.28 -4.81
C LEU A 48 -31.86 -7.50 -5.07
N ASP A 49 -31.53 -8.18 -6.18
CA ASP A 49 -30.15 -8.36 -6.64
C ASP A 49 -29.62 -7.04 -7.20
N LYS A 50 -28.55 -6.54 -6.61
CA LYS A 50 -27.91 -5.27 -6.99
C LYS A 50 -27.39 -5.23 -8.43
N ASN A 51 -27.12 -6.39 -9.03
CA ASN A 51 -26.58 -6.47 -10.39
C ASN A 51 -27.68 -6.49 -11.47
N SER A 52 -28.94 -6.65 -11.06
CA SER A 52 -30.11 -6.76 -11.94
C SER A 52 -30.97 -5.49 -11.83
N ASN A 53 -31.75 -5.15 -12.85
CA ASN A 53 -32.61 -3.97 -12.79
C ASN A 53 -33.70 -4.17 -11.70
N GLY A 54 -33.68 -3.40 -10.62
CA GLY A 54 -34.60 -3.57 -9.50
C GLY A 54 -36.04 -3.25 -9.83
N ILE A 55 -36.30 -2.34 -10.77
CA ILE A 55 -37.66 -2.02 -11.23
C ILE A 55 -38.26 -3.26 -11.93
N GLU A 56 -37.48 -3.92 -12.78
CA GLU A 56 -37.90 -5.16 -13.46
C GLU A 56 -38.12 -6.31 -12.46
N GLN A 57 -37.28 -6.42 -11.43
CA GLN A 57 -37.45 -7.40 -10.36
C GLN A 57 -38.75 -7.18 -9.59
N ILE A 58 -39.03 -5.94 -9.14
CA ILE A 58 -40.28 -5.60 -8.45
C ILE A 58 -41.49 -5.86 -9.36
N THR A 59 -41.42 -5.45 -10.63
CA THR A 59 -42.48 -5.72 -11.62
C THR A 59 -42.78 -7.20 -11.73
N ALA A 60 -41.75 -8.04 -11.88
CA ALA A 60 -41.92 -9.48 -12.04
C ALA A 60 -42.61 -10.12 -10.83
N GLU A 61 -42.30 -9.68 -9.61
CA GLU A 61 -42.93 -10.20 -8.39
C GLU A 61 -44.39 -9.74 -8.24
N LEU A 62 -44.67 -8.47 -8.49
CA LEU A 62 -46.04 -7.93 -8.46
C LEU A 62 -46.92 -8.57 -9.55
N GLN A 63 -46.37 -8.84 -10.74
CA GLN A 63 -47.09 -9.54 -11.81
C GLN A 63 -47.52 -10.96 -11.42
N LYS A 64 -46.71 -11.70 -10.66
CA LYS A 64 -47.11 -13.05 -10.18
C LYS A 64 -48.36 -12.99 -9.32
N ILE A 65 -48.50 -11.93 -8.53
CA ILE A 65 -49.64 -11.72 -7.63
C ILE A 65 -50.88 -11.34 -8.42
N ALA A 66 -50.76 -10.39 -9.35
CA ALA A 66 -51.84 -10.03 -10.26
C ALA A 66 -52.32 -11.23 -11.09
N ALA A 67 -51.40 -12.08 -11.57
CA ALA A 67 -51.72 -13.30 -12.32
C ALA A 67 -52.47 -14.36 -11.48
N ALA A 68 -52.31 -14.34 -10.16
CA ALA A 68 -53.07 -15.16 -9.23
C ALA A 68 -54.47 -14.59 -8.91
N GLY A 69 -54.80 -13.39 -9.42
CA GLY A 69 -56.05 -12.70 -9.10
C GLY A 69 -56.07 -12.10 -7.69
N GLU A 70 -54.90 -11.90 -7.10
CA GLU A 70 -54.72 -11.29 -5.78
C GLU A 70 -54.23 -9.84 -5.92
N THR A 71 -54.35 -9.06 -4.84
CA THR A 71 -53.85 -7.67 -4.76
C THR A 71 -52.96 -7.50 -3.54
N VAL A 72 -52.05 -6.54 -3.60
CA VAL A 72 -51.15 -6.12 -2.51
C VAL A 72 -51.67 -4.79 -1.95
N ASP A 73 -51.78 -4.71 -0.63
CA ASP A 73 -52.22 -3.50 0.06
C ASP A 73 -51.04 -2.65 0.52
N GLN A 74 -49.86 -3.25 0.69
CA GLN A 74 -48.68 -2.56 1.23
C GLN A 74 -47.41 -3.04 0.54
N VAL A 75 -46.66 -2.10 -0.06
CA VAL A 75 -45.34 -2.35 -0.63
C VAL A 75 -44.33 -1.48 0.10
N HIS A 76 -43.44 -2.11 0.86
CA HIS A 76 -42.33 -1.45 1.52
C HIS A 76 -41.07 -1.63 0.67
N ILE A 77 -40.33 -0.55 0.40
CA ILE A 77 -39.09 -0.60 -0.39
C ILE A 77 -37.98 0.02 0.45
N PHE A 78 -36.99 -0.80 0.82
CA PHE A 78 -35.75 -0.38 1.46
C PHE A 78 -34.66 -0.30 0.41
N SER A 79 -34.17 0.91 0.16
CA SER A 79 -33.17 1.20 -0.86
C SER A 79 -32.36 2.44 -0.51
N HIS A 80 -31.20 2.63 -1.14
CA HIS A 80 -30.58 3.94 -1.07
C HIS A 80 -31.44 5.00 -1.79
N GLY A 81 -31.52 6.19 -1.23
CA GLY A 81 -32.31 7.31 -1.72
C GLY A 81 -31.50 8.61 -1.77
N ASN A 82 -32.01 9.54 -2.57
CA ASN A 82 -31.61 10.94 -2.59
C ASN A 82 -32.84 11.77 -3.03
N SER A 83 -32.81 13.09 -2.88
CA SER A 83 -33.87 13.99 -3.35
C SER A 83 -34.32 13.65 -4.76
N GLY A 84 -35.55 13.13 -4.87
CA GLY A 84 -36.20 12.76 -6.12
C GLY A 84 -35.72 11.45 -6.77
N SER A 85 -35.07 10.56 -6.03
CA SER A 85 -34.57 9.29 -6.59
C SER A 85 -34.45 8.13 -5.59
N LEU A 86 -34.51 6.91 -6.12
CA LEU A 86 -34.26 5.64 -5.42
C LEU A 86 -33.30 4.77 -6.24
N GLN A 87 -32.36 4.09 -5.59
CA GLN A 87 -31.52 3.07 -6.21
C GLN A 87 -32.18 1.70 -6.09
N LEU A 88 -32.62 1.13 -7.21
CA LEU A 88 -33.29 -0.16 -7.30
C LEU A 88 -32.48 -1.12 -8.17
N GLY A 89 -31.73 -2.02 -7.54
CA GLY A 89 -30.77 -2.91 -8.17
C GLY A 89 -29.71 -2.12 -8.94
N SER A 90 -29.57 -2.38 -10.23
CA SER A 90 -28.68 -1.62 -11.13
C SER A 90 -29.30 -0.35 -11.73
N ALA A 91 -30.58 -0.05 -11.44
CA ALA A 91 -31.29 1.11 -11.97
C ALA A 91 -31.53 2.17 -10.89
N THR A 92 -31.42 3.45 -11.25
CA THR A 92 -31.88 4.55 -10.39
C THR A 92 -33.24 5.01 -10.90
N LEU A 93 -34.31 4.92 -10.11
CA LEU A 93 -35.62 5.50 -10.48
C LEU A 93 -35.67 6.97 -10.03
N ASN A 94 -35.95 7.90 -10.95
CA ASN A 94 -36.01 9.34 -10.65
C ASN A 94 -36.95 10.09 -11.60
N SER A 95 -37.17 11.40 -11.36
CA SER A 95 -38.05 12.23 -12.19
C SER A 95 -37.70 12.25 -13.68
N ASP A 96 -36.43 12.14 -14.04
CA ASP A 96 -35.98 12.23 -15.44
C ASP A 96 -36.30 10.96 -16.23
N ASN A 97 -36.31 9.80 -15.58
CA ASN A 97 -36.55 8.51 -16.23
C ASN A 97 -37.88 7.84 -15.87
N LEU A 98 -38.70 8.42 -14.99
CA LEU A 98 -40.08 7.98 -14.75
C LEU A 98 -40.87 7.71 -16.05
N PRO A 99 -40.81 8.57 -17.11
CA PRO A 99 -41.52 8.29 -18.36
C PRO A 99 -41.05 7.02 -19.08
N GLN A 100 -39.79 6.60 -18.87
CA GLN A 100 -39.26 5.38 -19.49
C GLN A 100 -39.80 4.11 -18.80
N TYR A 101 -40.17 4.22 -17.53
CA TYR A 101 -40.71 3.13 -16.72
C TYR A 101 -42.24 3.18 -16.55
N GLU A 102 -42.93 4.08 -17.25
CA GLU A 102 -44.39 4.26 -17.14
C GLU A 102 -45.15 2.93 -17.34
N GLY A 103 -44.75 2.11 -18.31
CA GLY A 103 -45.36 0.80 -18.54
C GLY A 103 -45.22 -0.13 -17.34
N GLN A 104 -44.00 -0.31 -16.81
CA GLN A 104 -43.77 -1.13 -15.62
C GLN A 104 -44.51 -0.60 -14.38
N LEU A 105 -44.52 0.71 -14.17
CA LEU A 105 -45.19 1.33 -13.00
C LEU A 105 -46.72 1.21 -13.10
N GLN A 106 -47.28 1.25 -14.31
CA GLN A 106 -48.70 0.93 -14.53
C GLN A 106 -48.99 -0.57 -14.39
N GLU A 107 -48.02 -1.44 -14.64
CA GLU A 107 -48.15 -2.86 -14.32
C GLU A 107 -48.16 -3.09 -12.80
N TRP A 108 -47.39 -2.31 -12.03
CA TRP A 108 -47.47 -2.35 -10.56
C TRP A 108 -48.89 -2.07 -10.11
N ARG A 109 -49.54 -1.03 -10.65
CA ARG A 109 -50.94 -0.69 -10.35
C ARG A 109 -51.89 -1.89 -10.43
N ASN A 110 -51.71 -2.77 -11.42
CA ASN A 110 -52.61 -3.92 -11.62
C ASN A 110 -52.52 -4.97 -10.49
N ALA A 111 -51.42 -4.96 -9.73
CA ALA A 111 -51.22 -5.82 -8.58
C ALA A 111 -51.55 -5.14 -7.24
N LEU A 112 -51.80 -3.83 -7.26
CA LEU A 112 -52.07 -3.02 -6.07
C LEU A 112 -53.58 -2.91 -5.85
N SER A 113 -54.02 -2.94 -4.59
CA SER A 113 -55.42 -2.66 -4.25
C SER A 113 -55.74 -1.17 -4.40
N ASP A 114 -57.04 -0.82 -4.42
CA ASP A 114 -57.50 0.58 -4.57
C ASP A 114 -57.04 1.51 -3.41
N LYS A 115 -56.55 0.93 -2.31
CA LYS A 115 -56.02 1.62 -1.14
C LYS A 115 -54.59 1.19 -0.82
N ALA A 116 -53.84 0.81 -1.85
CA ALA A 116 -52.50 0.33 -1.64
C ALA A 116 -51.56 1.48 -1.24
N ASP A 117 -50.68 1.18 -0.30
CA ASP A 117 -49.60 2.06 0.12
C ASP A 117 -48.26 1.59 -0.45
N ILE A 118 -47.46 2.52 -0.95
CA ILE A 118 -46.03 2.32 -1.21
C ILE A 118 -45.23 3.13 -0.20
N VAL A 119 -44.43 2.44 0.60
CA VAL A 119 -43.62 3.04 1.67
C VAL A 119 -42.15 2.99 1.26
N LEU A 120 -41.58 4.15 0.98
CA LEU A 120 -40.23 4.31 0.45
C LEU A 120 -39.25 4.64 1.57
N TYR A 121 -38.51 3.64 2.04
CA TYR A 121 -37.38 3.82 2.94
C TYR A 121 -36.11 4.05 2.13
N GLY A 122 -35.79 5.32 1.94
CA GLY A 122 -34.56 5.84 1.35
C GLY A 122 -34.33 7.24 1.90
N CYS A 123 -33.08 7.68 2.07
CA CYS A 123 -32.79 9.02 2.57
C CYS A 123 -33.26 10.10 1.59
N ASP A 124 -33.86 11.16 2.13
CA ASP A 124 -34.15 12.41 1.44
C ASP A 124 -35.04 12.30 0.19
N VAL A 125 -35.72 11.17 -0.04
CA VAL A 125 -36.41 10.86 -1.31
C VAL A 125 -37.43 11.95 -1.71
N ALA A 126 -38.15 12.48 -0.72
CA ALA A 126 -39.13 13.57 -0.89
C ALA A 126 -38.59 14.95 -0.52
N ALA A 127 -37.31 15.09 -0.17
CA ALA A 127 -36.72 16.38 0.21
C ALA A 127 -36.73 17.35 -0.98
N GLY A 128 -37.07 18.62 -0.74
CA GLY A 128 -37.07 19.67 -1.77
C GLY A 128 -37.92 19.31 -2.99
N GLU A 129 -37.31 19.32 -4.18
CA GLU A 129 -37.98 18.95 -5.44
C GLU A 129 -38.34 17.46 -5.52
N GLY A 130 -37.82 16.61 -4.62
CA GLY A 130 -38.15 15.20 -4.53
C GLY A 130 -39.63 14.91 -4.24
N ALA A 131 -40.36 15.87 -3.65
CA ALA A 131 -41.81 15.79 -3.52
C ALA A 131 -42.52 15.62 -4.89
N ASN A 132 -41.98 16.22 -5.96
CA ASN A 132 -42.53 16.08 -7.32
C ASN A 132 -42.33 14.67 -7.88
N PHE A 133 -41.18 14.05 -7.59
CA PHE A 133 -40.92 12.65 -7.92
C PHE A 133 -41.95 11.73 -7.25
N VAL A 134 -42.16 11.88 -5.94
CA VAL A 134 -43.12 11.07 -5.18
C VAL A 134 -44.55 11.28 -5.67
N ASN A 135 -44.95 12.52 -5.97
CA ASN A 135 -46.25 12.83 -6.56
C ASN A 135 -46.46 12.11 -7.90
N LYS A 136 -45.47 12.16 -8.79
CA LYS A 136 -45.58 11.53 -10.11
C LYS A 136 -45.58 10.01 -10.03
N LEU A 137 -44.80 9.44 -9.11
CA LEU A 137 -44.79 8.00 -8.86
C LEU A 137 -46.17 7.52 -8.37
N SER A 138 -46.79 8.24 -7.41
CA SER A 138 -48.15 7.98 -6.94
C SER A 138 -49.18 8.05 -8.08
N GLU A 139 -49.08 9.03 -8.97
CA GLU A 139 -49.96 9.12 -10.15
C GLU A 139 -49.81 7.94 -11.12
N LEU A 140 -48.63 7.35 -11.23
CA LEU A 140 -48.36 6.24 -12.16
C LEU A 140 -48.78 4.89 -11.57
N THR A 141 -48.47 4.66 -10.29
CA THR A 141 -48.83 3.41 -9.59
C THR A 141 -50.28 3.43 -9.10
N GLY A 142 -50.86 4.61 -8.88
CA GLY A 142 -52.22 4.77 -8.31
C GLY A 142 -52.28 4.50 -6.81
N ALA A 143 -51.13 4.33 -6.16
CA ALA A 143 -51.01 4.10 -4.74
C ALA A 143 -50.75 5.39 -3.98
N ASP A 144 -51.10 5.39 -2.70
CA ASP A 144 -50.67 6.40 -1.75
C ASP A 144 -49.20 6.12 -1.38
N ILE A 145 -48.37 7.18 -1.28
CA ILE A 145 -46.92 7.02 -1.12
C ILE A 145 -46.38 7.82 0.07
N ALA A 146 -45.64 7.14 0.94
CA ALA A 146 -44.86 7.74 2.02
C ALA A 146 -43.36 7.71 1.70
N ALA A 147 -42.65 8.79 2.01
CA ALA A 147 -41.20 8.90 1.80
C ALA A 147 -40.57 9.89 2.80
N SER A 148 -39.27 9.76 3.04
CA SER A 148 -38.54 10.65 3.94
C SER A 148 -38.21 11.98 3.26
N THR A 149 -38.12 13.05 4.05
CA THR A 149 -37.53 14.33 3.62
C THR A 149 -36.16 14.57 4.25
N ASP A 150 -35.70 13.63 5.06
CA ASP A 150 -34.41 13.64 5.72
C ASP A 150 -33.77 12.23 5.69
N ARG A 151 -32.69 12.05 6.44
CA ARG A 151 -31.95 10.80 6.48
C ARG A 151 -32.78 9.68 7.13
N THR A 152 -32.85 8.52 6.48
CA THR A 152 -33.48 7.30 7.02
C THR A 152 -32.42 6.29 7.50
N GLY A 153 -32.63 5.71 8.68
CA GLY A 153 -31.69 4.76 9.31
C GLY A 153 -30.65 5.44 10.22
N ARG A 154 -29.39 5.00 10.19
CA ARG A 154 -28.35 5.51 11.11
C ARG A 154 -28.08 7.00 10.89
N GLY A 155 -28.04 7.75 12.00
CA GLY A 155 -27.85 9.20 12.00
C GLY A 155 -29.05 9.99 11.51
N GLY A 156 -30.15 9.30 11.21
CA GLY A 156 -31.44 9.85 10.83
C GLY A 156 -32.53 9.28 11.74
N ASN A 157 -33.69 9.02 11.15
CA ASN A 157 -34.78 8.35 11.87
C ASN A 157 -35.58 7.43 10.92
N TRP A 158 -36.60 6.74 11.40
CA TRP A 158 -37.44 5.85 10.58
C TRP A 158 -38.81 6.47 10.24
N ASN A 159 -39.02 7.74 10.61
CA ASN A 159 -40.21 8.47 10.20
C ASN A 159 -40.09 8.85 8.73
N LEU A 160 -41.25 8.94 8.10
CA LEU A 160 -41.40 9.48 6.76
C LEU A 160 -42.25 10.74 6.92
N GLU A 161 -41.69 11.89 6.57
CA GLU A 161 -42.32 13.20 6.81
C GLU A 161 -43.22 13.62 5.64
N PHE A 162 -43.07 12.96 4.49
CA PHE A 162 -43.87 13.24 3.30
C PHE A 162 -44.83 12.10 3.02
N ALA A 163 -46.07 12.46 2.73
CA ALA A 163 -47.12 11.56 2.28
C ALA A 163 -47.88 12.18 1.11
N LYS A 164 -48.17 11.34 0.11
CA LYS A 164 -49.10 11.63 -0.96
C LYS A 164 -50.26 10.62 -0.87
N GLY A 165 -51.42 11.10 -0.43
CA GLY A 165 -52.57 10.24 -0.13
C GLY A 165 -52.69 9.91 1.36
N ASP A 166 -53.55 8.95 1.70
CA ASP A 166 -53.83 8.53 3.08
C ASP A 166 -53.01 7.26 3.41
N ILE A 167 -51.93 7.40 4.18
CA ILE A 167 -51.03 6.28 4.48
C ILE A 167 -51.55 5.46 5.65
N GLU A 168 -51.85 4.19 5.39
CA GLU A 168 -52.44 3.23 6.33
C GLU A 168 -51.50 2.08 6.68
N ALA A 169 -50.38 1.96 5.96
CA ALA A 169 -49.32 1.00 6.19
C ALA A 169 -48.70 1.17 7.59
N PRO A 170 -48.60 0.11 8.41
CA PRO A 170 -47.86 0.16 9.66
C PRO A 170 -46.35 0.08 9.40
N LEU A 171 -45.55 0.36 10.44
CA LEU A 171 -44.12 0.04 10.42
C LEU A 171 -43.93 -1.47 10.21
N VAL A 172 -43.04 -1.83 9.28
CA VAL A 172 -42.81 -3.23 8.89
C VAL A 172 -41.58 -3.86 9.56
N LEU A 173 -40.74 -3.06 10.21
CA LEU A 173 -39.58 -3.52 10.97
C LEU A 173 -39.87 -3.58 12.46
N SER A 174 -39.21 -4.53 13.15
CA SER A 174 -39.18 -4.56 14.61
C SER A 174 -38.39 -3.38 15.19
N SER A 175 -38.71 -3.02 16.43
CA SER A 175 -37.96 -2.00 17.19
C SER A 175 -36.48 -2.34 17.33
N GLU A 176 -36.16 -3.63 17.48
CA GLU A 176 -34.80 -4.13 17.58
C GLU A 176 -34.05 -3.89 16.28
N ALA A 177 -34.62 -4.26 15.13
CA ALA A 177 -33.97 -4.08 13.83
C ALA A 177 -33.77 -2.60 13.48
N MET A 178 -34.76 -1.75 13.77
CA MET A 178 -34.63 -0.30 13.60
C MET A 178 -33.53 0.32 14.48
N THR A 179 -33.25 -0.28 15.65
CA THR A 179 -32.20 0.17 16.57
C THR A 179 -30.83 -0.39 16.20
N ASP A 180 -30.79 -1.65 15.78
CA ASP A 180 -29.56 -2.39 15.49
C ASP A 180 -28.98 -2.04 14.11
N TYR A 181 -29.82 -1.62 13.16
CA TYR A 181 -29.38 -1.25 11.82
C TYR A 181 -28.40 -0.06 11.84
N GLN A 182 -27.16 -0.32 11.44
CA GLN A 182 -26.09 0.68 11.40
C GLN A 182 -25.83 1.27 10.00
N GLY A 183 -26.59 0.86 8.99
CA GLY A 183 -26.49 1.42 7.64
C GLY A 183 -27.22 2.75 7.48
N THR A 184 -26.97 3.44 6.37
CA THR A 184 -27.74 4.63 5.98
C THR A 184 -28.30 4.41 4.59
N LEU A 185 -29.54 4.83 4.38
CA LEU A 185 -30.22 4.59 3.13
C LEU A 185 -29.93 5.71 2.11
N ALA A 186 -28.72 6.29 2.07
CA ALA A 186 -28.38 7.42 1.18
C ALA A 186 -27.51 6.99 -0.01
N THR A 187 -27.79 7.50 -1.21
CA THR A 187 -26.88 7.39 -2.37
C THR A 187 -26.02 8.64 -2.45
N ILE A 188 -24.72 8.54 -2.14
CA ILE A 188 -23.79 9.68 -2.29
C ILE A 188 -22.92 9.46 -3.53
N THR A 189 -23.44 9.90 -4.67
CA THR A 189 -22.73 9.81 -5.96
C THR A 189 -22.30 11.19 -6.44
N VAL A 190 -21.02 11.30 -6.82
CA VAL A 190 -20.48 12.45 -7.54
C VAL A 190 -20.84 12.32 -9.01
N THR A 191 -21.47 13.35 -9.57
CA THR A 191 -22.05 13.31 -10.92
C THR A 191 -21.37 14.23 -11.92
N ASN A 192 -20.52 15.15 -11.46
CA ASN A 192 -19.78 16.07 -12.32
C ASN A 192 -18.35 16.33 -11.81
N ALA A 193 -17.49 16.83 -12.70
CA ALA A 193 -16.08 17.09 -12.42
C ALA A 193 -15.81 18.50 -11.86
N ASN A 194 -16.85 19.25 -11.46
CA ASN A 194 -16.67 20.59 -10.93
C ASN A 194 -15.98 20.53 -9.56
N ASP A 195 -15.26 21.58 -9.19
CA ASP A 195 -14.61 21.70 -7.88
C ASP A 195 -15.64 21.89 -6.73
N SER A 196 -16.77 22.52 -7.01
CA SER A 196 -17.78 22.89 -6.02
C SER A 196 -19.19 22.92 -6.63
N GLY A 197 -20.19 23.00 -5.76
CA GLY A 197 -21.60 23.05 -6.15
C GLY A 197 -22.25 21.67 -6.24
N PRO A 198 -23.56 21.62 -6.50
CA PRO A 198 -24.32 20.37 -6.55
C PRO A 198 -23.68 19.32 -7.47
N GLY A 199 -23.62 18.07 -7.01
CA GLY A 199 -23.05 16.94 -7.74
C GLY A 199 -21.52 16.85 -7.76
N SER A 200 -20.79 17.81 -7.15
CA SER A 200 -19.34 17.73 -7.02
C SER A 200 -18.87 16.85 -5.85
N LEU A 201 -17.62 16.39 -5.88
CA LEU A 201 -17.02 15.66 -4.78
C LEU A 201 -16.98 16.48 -3.47
N ARG A 202 -16.74 17.79 -3.56
CA ARG A 202 -16.74 18.66 -2.39
C ARG A 202 -18.13 18.76 -1.75
N SER A 203 -19.18 18.83 -2.57
CA SER A 203 -20.57 18.80 -2.07
C SER A 203 -20.88 17.44 -1.44
N ALA A 204 -20.46 16.35 -2.07
CA ALA A 204 -20.66 14.99 -1.56
C ALA A 204 -19.99 14.76 -0.19
N ILE A 205 -18.74 15.20 -0.01
CA ILE A 205 -18.03 15.16 1.28
C ILE A 205 -18.77 16.01 2.34
N GLY A 206 -19.32 17.15 1.93
CA GLY A 206 -20.11 18.04 2.78
C GLY A 206 -21.39 17.36 3.30
N SER A 207 -22.13 16.69 2.43
CA SER A 207 -23.38 16.00 2.76
C SER A 207 -23.19 14.65 3.46
N ALA A 208 -22.05 14.00 3.27
CA ALA A 208 -21.76 12.71 3.87
C ALA A 208 -21.71 12.76 5.41
N ALA A 209 -22.27 11.75 6.04
CA ALA A 209 -22.13 11.43 7.45
C ALA A 209 -20.89 10.54 7.70
N ALA A 210 -20.50 10.41 8.96
CA ALA A 210 -19.35 9.60 9.33
C ALA A 210 -19.62 8.10 9.11
N GLY A 211 -18.81 7.48 8.26
CA GLY A 211 -18.91 6.08 7.85
C GLY A 211 -19.46 5.89 6.45
N ASP A 212 -19.94 6.95 5.79
CA ASP A 212 -20.53 6.85 4.46
C ASP A 212 -19.49 6.50 3.39
N THR A 213 -19.98 5.89 2.32
CA THR A 213 -19.24 5.69 1.06
C THR A 213 -19.68 6.73 0.03
N ILE A 214 -18.71 7.38 -0.62
CA ILE A 214 -18.90 8.29 -1.74
C ILE A 214 -18.43 7.59 -3.00
N GLU A 215 -19.32 7.49 -3.97
CA GLU A 215 -19.05 6.88 -5.28
C GLU A 215 -19.07 7.91 -6.41
N PHE A 216 -18.72 7.49 -7.61
CA PHE A 216 -18.65 8.36 -8.79
C PHE A 216 -19.45 7.77 -9.94
N ALA A 217 -20.24 8.62 -10.59
CA ALA A 217 -20.96 8.26 -11.80
C ALA A 217 -19.97 7.84 -12.91
N SER A 218 -20.34 6.83 -13.68
CA SER A 218 -19.48 6.29 -14.76
C SER A 218 -19.16 7.30 -15.87
N SER A 219 -19.96 8.35 -16.01
CA SER A 219 -19.68 9.49 -16.88
C SER A 219 -18.37 10.22 -16.53
N LEU A 220 -17.84 10.05 -15.32
CA LEU A 220 -16.59 10.64 -14.86
C LEU A 220 -15.33 9.81 -15.19
N ALA A 221 -15.48 8.65 -15.84
CA ALA A 221 -14.32 7.87 -16.27
C ALA A 221 -13.35 8.70 -17.13
N ASN A 222 -12.05 8.61 -16.83
CA ASN A 222 -10.95 9.38 -17.45
C ASN A 222 -11.05 10.91 -17.31
N GLN A 223 -11.96 11.43 -16.49
CA GLN A 223 -12.04 12.86 -16.21
C GLN A 223 -11.07 13.28 -15.09
N THR A 224 -10.89 14.59 -14.97
CA THR A 224 -10.12 15.21 -13.88
C THR A 224 -10.99 16.20 -13.13
N ILE A 225 -11.21 15.96 -11.84
CA ILE A 225 -11.72 16.95 -10.90
C ILE A 225 -10.55 17.88 -10.56
N THR A 226 -10.58 19.10 -11.10
CA THR A 226 -9.52 20.09 -10.90
C THR A 226 -9.90 21.01 -9.75
N LEU A 227 -9.15 20.97 -8.64
CA LEU A 227 -9.40 21.81 -7.47
C LEU A 227 -8.91 23.24 -7.73
N THR A 228 -9.79 24.21 -7.45
CA THR A 228 -9.53 25.65 -7.60
C THR A 228 -9.82 26.44 -6.34
N SER A 229 -10.57 25.85 -5.41
CA SER A 229 -11.02 26.42 -4.14
C SER A 229 -10.24 25.86 -2.95
N GLY A 230 -9.04 25.32 -3.21
CA GLY A 230 -8.20 24.67 -2.21
C GLY A 230 -8.48 23.17 -2.04
N GLU A 231 -7.89 22.60 -1.00
CA GLU A 231 -7.96 21.17 -0.70
C GLU A 231 -9.36 20.67 -0.34
N LEU A 232 -9.57 19.36 -0.44
CA LEU A 232 -10.75 18.68 0.06
C LEU A 232 -10.53 18.34 1.54
N LEU A 233 -11.33 18.95 2.41
CA LEU A 233 -11.31 18.69 3.85
C LEU A 233 -12.19 17.48 4.19
N ILE A 234 -11.60 16.47 4.84
CA ILE A 234 -12.30 15.30 5.37
C ILE A 234 -12.10 15.23 6.89
N ASN A 235 -13.14 15.58 7.64
CA ASN A 235 -13.11 15.65 9.11
C ASN A 235 -13.94 14.55 9.79
N LYS A 236 -14.26 13.50 9.03
CA LYS A 236 -15.13 12.38 9.43
C LYS A 236 -14.65 11.10 8.77
N ASN A 237 -15.08 9.95 9.29
CA ASN A 237 -14.75 8.67 8.67
C ASN A 237 -15.47 8.57 7.32
N LEU A 238 -14.79 8.18 6.26
CA LEU A 238 -15.38 8.06 4.91
C LEU A 238 -14.67 6.98 4.09
N THR A 239 -15.42 6.37 3.20
CA THR A 239 -14.88 5.65 2.04
C THR A 239 -15.13 6.49 0.79
N ILE A 240 -14.12 6.66 -0.06
CA ILE A 240 -14.25 7.31 -1.37
C ILE A 240 -13.79 6.32 -2.43
N ASP A 241 -14.72 5.83 -3.23
CA ASP A 241 -14.49 4.74 -4.18
C ASP A 241 -14.86 5.15 -5.61
N ALA A 242 -13.86 5.23 -6.49
CA ALA A 242 -14.04 5.53 -7.90
C ALA A 242 -14.16 4.28 -8.79
N VAL A 243 -14.57 3.13 -8.25
CA VAL A 243 -14.77 1.89 -9.04
C VAL A 243 -15.67 2.11 -10.26
N GLY A 244 -16.71 2.93 -10.12
CA GLY A 244 -17.62 3.29 -11.21
C GLY A 244 -17.02 4.22 -12.26
N ALA A 245 -15.94 4.96 -11.93
CA ALA A 245 -15.33 6.00 -12.76
C ALA A 245 -13.83 5.72 -13.00
N ALA A 246 -13.54 4.72 -13.82
CA ALA A 246 -12.17 4.27 -14.10
C ALA A 246 -11.23 5.44 -14.49
N ASN A 247 -10.01 5.44 -13.95
CA ASN A 247 -8.98 6.46 -14.16
C ASN A 247 -9.38 7.90 -13.78
N LEU A 248 -10.37 8.08 -12.91
CA LEU A 248 -10.72 9.40 -12.40
C LEU A 248 -9.55 10.01 -11.61
N THR A 249 -9.21 11.25 -11.97
CA THR A 249 -8.17 12.03 -11.28
C THR A 249 -8.78 13.12 -10.41
N ILE A 250 -8.35 13.22 -9.16
CA ILE A 250 -8.57 14.37 -8.29
C ILE A 250 -7.25 15.15 -8.25
N SER A 251 -7.25 16.37 -8.77
CA SER A 251 -6.03 17.15 -8.93
C SER A 251 -6.01 18.45 -8.14
N GLY A 252 -4.94 18.66 -7.36
CA GLY A 252 -4.68 19.91 -6.65
C GLY A 252 -4.19 21.05 -7.56
N ASN A 253 -4.16 20.83 -8.87
CA ASN A 253 -3.86 21.82 -9.91
C ASN A 253 -2.51 22.55 -9.74
N ASN A 254 -1.54 21.90 -9.11
CA ASN A 254 -0.26 22.47 -8.67
C ASN A 254 -0.41 23.74 -7.80
N ALA A 255 -1.59 23.95 -7.20
CA ALA A 255 -1.97 25.17 -6.50
C ALA A 255 -2.30 24.91 -5.02
N SER A 256 -2.83 23.74 -4.70
CA SER A 256 -3.15 23.34 -3.33
C SER A 256 -2.78 21.89 -3.06
N ARG A 257 -2.77 21.52 -1.78
CA ARG A 257 -2.93 20.13 -1.36
C ARG A 257 -4.21 19.54 -1.99
N VAL A 258 -4.25 18.23 -2.23
CA VAL A 258 -5.46 17.59 -2.75
C VAL A 258 -6.44 17.26 -1.62
N ILE A 259 -5.98 16.53 -0.61
CA ILE A 259 -6.82 16.05 0.51
C ILE A 259 -6.16 16.39 1.85
N LEU A 260 -6.92 16.98 2.76
CA LEU A 260 -6.56 17.12 4.17
C LEU A 260 -7.57 16.35 5.02
N THR A 261 -7.08 15.44 5.86
CA THR A 261 -7.90 14.88 6.94
C THR A 261 -7.64 15.59 8.26
N GLU A 262 -8.70 15.92 8.98
CA GLU A 262 -8.60 16.59 10.29
C GLU A 262 -9.07 15.68 11.42
N GLY A 263 -8.43 15.82 12.58
CA GLY A 263 -8.76 15.02 13.76
C GLY A 263 -8.33 13.56 13.62
N SER A 264 -9.04 12.69 14.34
CA SER A 264 -8.83 11.24 14.34
C SER A 264 -9.85 10.60 13.40
N THR A 265 -9.48 10.41 12.14
CA THR A 265 -10.38 9.91 11.09
C THR A 265 -9.94 8.56 10.56
N ASN A 266 -10.90 7.77 10.07
CA ASN A 266 -10.66 6.58 9.27
C ASN A 266 -11.13 6.85 7.84
N VAL A 267 -10.17 7.05 6.93
CA VAL A 267 -10.44 7.37 5.52
C VAL A 267 -9.90 6.26 4.64
N THR A 268 -10.76 5.73 3.78
CA THR A 268 -10.39 4.75 2.76
C THR A 268 -10.57 5.35 1.37
N LEU A 269 -9.53 5.31 0.55
CA LEU A 269 -9.57 5.75 -0.85
C LEU A 269 -9.39 4.53 -1.74
N LYS A 270 -10.24 4.40 -2.77
CA LYS A 270 -10.19 3.28 -3.71
C LYS A 270 -10.30 3.72 -5.16
N ASN A 271 -9.57 3.03 -6.04
CA ASN A 271 -9.75 3.10 -7.49
C ASN A 271 -9.56 4.48 -8.14
N LEU A 272 -8.86 5.41 -7.47
CA LEU A 272 -8.73 6.81 -7.89
C LEU A 272 -7.28 7.27 -7.99
N ILE A 273 -7.08 8.37 -8.70
CA ILE A 273 -5.77 9.03 -8.87
C ILE A 273 -5.76 10.34 -8.08
N VAL A 274 -4.82 10.50 -7.15
CA VAL A 274 -4.52 11.77 -6.44
C VAL A 274 -3.29 12.40 -7.07
N ALA A 275 -3.43 13.57 -7.71
CA ALA A 275 -2.34 14.11 -8.50
C ALA A 275 -2.13 15.62 -8.44
N ASN A 276 -0.89 16.03 -8.72
CA ASN A 276 -0.48 17.42 -8.89
C ASN A 276 -0.89 18.30 -7.70
N GLY A 277 -0.93 17.74 -6.50
CA GLY A 277 -1.09 18.52 -5.29
C GLY A 277 0.21 19.22 -4.93
N LYS A 278 0.12 20.48 -4.48
CA LYS A 278 1.30 21.28 -4.13
C LYS A 278 1.12 22.05 -2.85
N VAL A 279 2.09 21.92 -1.96
CA VAL A 279 2.25 22.70 -0.74
C VAL A 279 3.63 23.34 -0.75
N SER A 280 3.70 24.68 -0.76
CA SER A 280 4.95 25.40 -1.05
C SER A 280 5.79 25.76 0.17
N GLY A 281 5.30 25.53 1.39
CA GLY A 281 6.06 25.83 2.59
C GLY A 281 7.22 24.86 2.79
N THR A 282 8.32 25.39 3.33
CA THR A 282 9.59 24.67 3.50
C THR A 282 9.96 24.47 4.97
N ASP A 283 9.16 24.98 5.90
CA ASP A 283 9.34 24.76 7.33
C ASP A 283 8.68 23.43 7.73
N ALA A 284 9.51 22.42 7.98
CA ALA A 284 9.06 21.09 8.38
C ALA A 284 8.33 21.08 9.75
N ASN A 285 8.44 22.13 10.55
CA ASN A 285 7.70 22.27 11.80
C ASN A 285 6.29 22.87 11.60
N ASN A 286 6.04 23.46 10.44
CA ASN A 286 4.73 23.98 10.05
C ASN A 286 4.06 23.02 9.06
N GLU A 287 3.59 21.89 9.57
CA GLU A 287 2.97 20.82 8.78
C GLU A 287 1.79 21.33 7.93
N ALA A 288 0.98 22.24 8.48
CA ALA A 288 -0.14 22.83 7.77
C ALA A 288 0.27 23.48 6.43
N ALA A 289 1.47 24.09 6.39
CA ALA A 289 1.98 24.79 5.23
C ALA A 289 3.05 24.03 4.45
N SER A 290 3.55 22.88 4.92
CA SER A 290 4.67 22.16 4.30
C SER A 290 4.45 20.68 4.03
N ALA A 291 3.36 20.08 4.54
CA ALA A 291 3.18 18.63 4.49
C ALA A 291 2.13 18.17 3.48
N GLY A 292 2.37 16.99 2.90
CA GLY A 292 1.36 16.20 2.18
C GLY A 292 0.85 16.92 0.94
N GLY A 293 1.61 16.90 -0.16
CA GLY A 293 1.19 17.54 -1.40
C GLY A 293 -0.09 16.91 -1.93
N GLY A 294 -0.13 15.57 -1.95
CA GLY A 294 -1.33 14.81 -2.27
C GLY A 294 -2.28 14.78 -1.09
N ILE A 295 -1.86 14.07 -0.03
CA ILE A 295 -2.69 13.77 1.14
C ILE A 295 -1.93 14.15 2.40
N GLN A 296 -2.58 14.88 3.31
CA GLN A 296 -2.13 15.01 4.69
C GLN A 296 -3.19 14.43 5.62
N THR A 297 -2.76 13.65 6.62
CA THR A 297 -3.67 13.17 7.67
C THR A 297 -3.48 13.89 9.00
N GLY A 298 -4.56 13.93 9.79
CA GLY A 298 -4.52 14.26 11.22
C GLY A 298 -3.78 13.19 12.04
N GLY A 299 -3.58 13.46 13.33
CA GLY A 299 -2.99 12.50 14.27
C GLY A 299 -3.98 11.43 14.72
N ASN A 300 -3.48 10.25 15.09
CA ASN A 300 -4.28 9.07 15.44
C ASN A 300 -5.29 8.66 14.36
N SER A 301 -4.99 8.96 13.10
CA SER A 301 -5.86 8.64 11.97
C SER A 301 -5.50 7.28 11.36
N THR A 302 -6.42 6.73 10.58
CA THR A 302 -6.19 5.60 9.68
C THR A 302 -6.43 6.06 8.26
N LEU A 303 -5.45 5.80 7.39
CA LEU A 303 -5.56 6.03 5.95
C LEU A 303 -5.31 4.71 5.22
N THR A 304 -6.28 4.30 4.41
CA THR A 304 -6.16 3.11 3.56
C THR A 304 -6.27 3.51 2.09
N LEU A 305 -5.30 3.10 1.27
CA LEU A 305 -5.34 3.25 -0.18
C LEU A 305 -5.39 1.85 -0.82
N GLU A 306 -6.38 1.61 -1.66
CA GLU A 306 -6.56 0.36 -2.41
C GLU A 306 -6.72 0.66 -3.90
N ASN A 307 -5.86 0.08 -4.74
CA ASN A 307 -5.92 0.32 -6.19
C ASN A 307 -5.85 1.80 -6.58
N CYS A 308 -5.03 2.58 -5.87
CA CYS A 308 -4.90 4.02 -6.07
C CYS A 308 -3.61 4.37 -6.82
N GLN A 309 -3.59 5.57 -7.40
CA GLN A 309 -2.35 6.20 -7.85
C GLN A 309 -2.14 7.54 -7.14
N VAL A 310 -0.92 7.82 -6.71
CA VAL A 310 -0.52 9.09 -6.09
C VAL A 310 0.64 9.66 -6.90
N ASN A 311 0.36 10.69 -7.71
CA ASN A 311 1.25 11.10 -8.80
C ASN A 311 1.62 12.59 -8.77
N ASN A 312 2.91 12.89 -8.95
CA ASN A 312 3.42 14.25 -9.16
C ASN A 312 3.02 15.26 -8.07
N ASN A 313 2.86 14.79 -6.84
CA ASN A 313 2.54 15.67 -5.72
C ASN A 313 3.82 16.21 -5.08
N VAL A 314 3.81 17.48 -4.67
CA VAL A 314 4.99 18.22 -4.23
C VAL A 314 4.74 18.88 -2.88
N ALA A 315 5.64 18.66 -1.92
CA ALA A 315 5.58 19.27 -0.60
C ALA A 315 6.97 19.50 0.02
N GLY A 316 6.99 20.25 1.12
CA GLY A 316 8.15 20.34 2.01
C GLY A 316 8.52 18.99 2.63
N VAL A 317 7.51 18.24 3.08
CA VAL A 317 7.61 16.90 3.68
C VAL A 317 6.46 16.02 3.19
N GLY A 318 6.73 14.76 2.88
CA GLY A 318 5.71 13.82 2.39
C GLY A 318 5.06 14.30 1.09
N GLY A 319 5.80 14.25 -0.03
CA GLY A 319 5.33 14.78 -1.33
C GLY A 319 3.96 14.22 -1.73
N GLY A 320 3.85 12.90 -1.76
CA GLY A 320 2.58 12.19 -1.96
C GLY A 320 1.68 12.24 -0.72
N ILE A 321 2.14 11.63 0.36
CA ILE A 321 1.40 11.45 1.61
C ILE A 321 2.26 11.91 2.79
N TYR A 322 1.67 12.69 3.68
CA TYR A 322 2.18 12.91 5.03
C TYR A 322 1.20 12.36 6.06
N THR A 323 1.67 11.43 6.88
CA THR A 323 0.82 10.79 7.90
C THR A 323 1.06 11.43 9.27
N GLY A 324 -0.02 11.78 9.96
CA GLY A 324 0.02 12.43 11.26
C GLY A 324 0.52 11.51 12.38
N PHE A 325 0.82 12.10 13.53
CA PHE A 325 1.39 11.41 14.69
C PHE A 325 0.54 10.21 15.12
N ARG A 326 1.16 9.04 15.37
CA ARG A 326 0.47 7.80 15.75
C ARG A 326 -0.64 7.34 14.79
N SER A 327 -0.49 7.66 13.51
CA SER A 327 -1.45 7.22 12.49
C SER A 327 -1.05 5.89 11.88
N THR A 328 -2.04 5.16 11.40
CA THR A 328 -1.86 3.94 10.61
C THR A 328 -2.07 4.25 9.15
N THR A 329 -1.18 3.77 8.29
CA THR A 329 -1.32 3.92 6.85
C THR A 329 -1.11 2.58 6.17
N THR A 330 -2.09 2.19 5.36
CA THR A 330 -2.10 0.96 4.60
C THR A 330 -2.21 1.28 3.12
N VAL A 331 -1.27 0.75 2.34
CA VAL A 331 -1.20 0.95 0.89
C VAL A 331 -1.19 -0.43 0.23
N ILE A 332 -2.21 -0.71 -0.57
CA ILE A 332 -2.40 -2.01 -1.21
C ILE A 332 -2.64 -1.80 -2.70
N ASN A 333 -1.96 -2.60 -3.53
CA ASN A 333 -2.14 -2.61 -4.98
C ASN A 333 -2.08 -1.21 -5.61
N SER A 334 -1.17 -0.35 -5.15
CA SER A 334 -1.18 1.08 -5.46
C SER A 334 0.13 1.54 -6.08
N LYS A 335 0.10 2.67 -6.78
CA LYS A 335 1.25 3.25 -7.47
C LYS A 335 1.58 4.66 -7.00
N PHE A 336 2.85 4.93 -6.74
CA PHE A 336 3.37 6.24 -6.35
C PHE A 336 4.44 6.66 -7.34
N SER A 337 4.16 7.71 -8.13
CA SER A 337 5.06 8.13 -9.20
C SER A 337 5.38 9.62 -9.17
N GLY A 338 6.66 9.98 -9.23
CA GLY A 338 7.09 11.36 -9.43
C GLY A 338 6.76 12.32 -8.28
N ASN A 339 6.48 11.80 -7.08
CA ASN A 339 6.19 12.65 -5.93
C ASN A 339 7.49 13.24 -5.35
N ASP A 340 7.44 14.49 -4.89
CA ASP A 340 8.60 15.23 -4.40
C ASP A 340 8.33 15.81 -2.99
N GLY A 341 9.00 15.24 -1.98
CA GLY A 341 9.00 15.68 -0.59
C GLY A 341 10.28 16.39 -0.17
N SER A 342 11.00 17.00 -1.12
CA SER A 342 12.34 17.58 -0.90
C SER A 342 12.38 19.11 -0.83
N LEU A 343 11.24 19.80 -0.86
CA LEU A 343 11.22 21.27 -0.83
C LEU A 343 11.75 21.82 0.50
N ALA A 344 11.52 21.13 1.62
CA ALA A 344 12.10 21.54 2.90
C ALA A 344 13.60 21.20 2.95
N ASN A 345 14.37 22.04 3.64
CA ASN A 345 15.80 21.79 3.82
C ASN A 345 16.04 20.91 5.04
N ASN A 346 16.82 19.84 4.85
CA ASN A 346 17.42 19.02 5.90
C ASN A 346 16.43 18.61 7.00
N THR A 347 15.35 17.92 6.60
CA THR A 347 14.34 17.42 7.54
C THR A 347 14.27 15.91 7.49
N GLU A 348 14.25 15.29 8.67
CA GLU A 348 14.10 13.85 8.87
C GLU A 348 12.75 13.32 8.39
N ARG A 349 11.80 14.17 7.97
CA ARG A 349 10.45 13.79 7.48
C ARG A 349 10.28 13.96 5.97
N GLY A 350 11.38 14.01 5.22
CA GLY A 350 11.39 14.38 3.80
C GLY A 350 11.05 13.25 2.81
N GLY A 351 10.14 12.33 3.14
CA GLY A 351 9.76 11.23 2.24
C GLY A 351 9.13 11.73 0.94
N GLY A 352 9.57 11.21 -0.22
CA GLY A 352 9.06 11.66 -1.51
C GLY A 352 7.63 11.23 -1.78
N ALA A 353 7.36 9.93 -1.66
CA ALA A 353 6.03 9.35 -1.79
C ALA A 353 5.26 9.39 -0.47
N ILE A 354 5.85 8.88 0.62
CA ILE A 354 5.21 8.77 1.92
C ILE A 354 6.19 9.21 3.01
N ALA A 355 5.76 10.10 3.88
CA ALA A 355 6.45 10.40 5.12
C ALA A 355 5.53 10.15 6.32
N THR A 356 6.01 9.40 7.31
CA THR A 356 5.26 9.16 8.54
C THR A 356 5.77 9.98 9.70
N LYS A 357 4.85 10.55 10.47
CA LYS A 357 5.17 11.14 11.76
C LYS A 357 5.23 10.04 12.83
N SER A 358 6.05 10.27 13.86
CA SER A 358 6.43 9.29 14.88
C SER A 358 5.27 8.51 15.50
N GLY A 359 5.54 7.24 15.85
CA GLY A 359 4.65 6.38 16.63
C GLY A 359 3.51 5.73 15.85
N GLY A 360 3.47 5.91 14.53
CA GLY A 360 2.50 5.28 13.64
C GLY A 360 2.88 3.87 13.18
N SER A 361 2.09 3.33 12.26
CA SER A 361 2.43 2.11 11.52
C SER A 361 2.22 2.29 10.02
N LEU A 362 3.11 1.71 9.22
CA LEU A 362 3.05 1.77 7.77
C LEU A 362 3.08 0.35 7.20
N THR A 363 2.06 0.04 6.40
CA THR A 363 1.98 -1.23 5.67
C THR A 363 1.86 -0.96 4.17
N ILE A 364 2.75 -1.55 3.39
CA ILE A 364 2.79 -1.44 1.93
C ILE A 364 2.76 -2.86 1.36
N ARG A 365 1.77 -3.16 0.52
CA ARG A 365 1.63 -4.46 -0.15
C ARG A 365 1.33 -4.31 -1.63
N ASP A 366 1.94 -5.18 -2.43
CA ASP A 366 1.63 -5.33 -3.86
C ASP A 366 1.69 -3.99 -4.62
N SER A 367 2.62 -3.10 -4.24
CA SER A 367 2.62 -1.70 -4.67
C SER A 367 3.91 -1.27 -5.36
N GLU A 368 3.84 -0.22 -6.16
CA GLU A 368 4.96 0.30 -6.95
C GLU A 368 5.30 1.76 -6.61
N PHE A 369 6.58 2.03 -6.38
CA PHE A 369 7.12 3.36 -6.08
C PHE A 369 8.21 3.69 -7.09
N THR A 370 7.93 4.65 -7.98
CA THR A 370 8.82 4.96 -9.11
C THR A 370 9.16 6.45 -9.18
N ASN A 371 10.44 6.77 -9.36
CA ASN A 371 10.91 8.14 -9.58
C ASN A 371 10.46 9.15 -8.50
N ASN A 372 10.28 8.72 -7.26
CA ASN A 372 9.97 9.64 -6.16
C ASN A 372 11.26 10.27 -5.64
N LYS A 373 11.15 11.52 -5.18
CA LYS A 373 12.25 12.33 -4.69
C LYS A 373 12.00 12.80 -3.27
N GLY A 374 12.94 12.55 -2.36
CA GLY A 374 12.85 12.97 -0.96
C GLY A 374 14.12 13.62 -0.44
N SER A 375 14.04 14.31 0.71
CA SER A 375 15.25 14.69 1.45
C SER A 375 15.84 13.49 2.20
N TYR A 376 14.98 12.62 2.74
CA TYR A 376 15.33 11.36 3.40
C TYR A 376 14.26 10.33 3.02
N GLY A 377 14.65 9.18 2.47
CA GLY A 377 13.69 8.25 1.89
C GLY A 377 13.14 8.78 0.57
N GLY A 378 13.78 8.43 -0.56
CA GLY A 378 13.33 8.95 -1.86
C GLY A 378 11.87 8.58 -2.16
N ALA A 379 11.41 7.41 -1.72
CA ALA A 379 10.01 7.05 -1.68
C ALA A 379 9.43 7.16 -0.27
N VAL A 380 9.95 6.38 0.68
CA VAL A 380 9.34 6.20 2.00
C VAL A 380 10.28 6.69 3.08
N ASN A 381 9.75 7.54 3.95
CA ASN A 381 10.35 7.95 5.20
C ASN A 381 9.48 7.47 6.36
N ASN A 382 10.09 6.75 7.31
CA ASN A 382 9.38 6.24 8.47
C ASN A 382 10.16 6.48 9.76
N LEU A 383 9.59 7.28 10.66
CA LEU A 383 10.20 7.62 11.94
C LEU A 383 9.49 6.95 13.10
N LEU A 384 10.24 6.27 13.97
CA LEU A 384 9.76 5.71 15.24
C LEU A 384 8.42 4.95 15.11
N GLY A 385 8.21 4.25 14.00
CA GLY A 385 6.95 3.58 13.67
C GLY A 385 7.22 2.21 13.06
N SER A 386 6.31 1.26 13.25
CA SER A 386 6.48 -0.06 12.65
C SER A 386 6.27 0.02 11.15
N MET A 387 7.01 -0.79 10.39
CA MET A 387 6.91 -0.81 8.93
C MET A 387 6.90 -2.23 8.40
N THR A 388 5.99 -2.50 7.46
CA THR A 388 5.95 -3.75 6.69
C THR A 388 5.83 -3.43 5.20
N ILE A 389 6.79 -3.92 4.41
CA ILE A 389 6.79 -3.83 2.95
C ILE A 389 6.77 -5.24 2.40
N GLU A 390 5.75 -5.59 1.62
CA GLU A 390 5.58 -6.94 1.07
C GLU A 390 5.24 -6.87 -0.42
N ASN A 391 5.83 -7.78 -1.21
CA ASN A 391 5.50 -7.96 -2.63
C ASN A 391 5.55 -6.66 -3.46
N SER A 392 6.44 -5.72 -3.12
CA SER A 392 6.41 -4.35 -3.64
C SER A 392 7.70 -4.00 -4.39
N LYS A 393 7.62 -2.99 -5.26
CA LYS A 393 8.74 -2.56 -6.10
C LYS A 393 9.07 -1.08 -5.92
N PHE A 394 10.35 -0.79 -5.70
CA PHE A 394 10.91 0.56 -5.57
C PHE A 394 11.95 0.78 -6.66
N THR A 395 11.63 1.62 -7.64
CA THR A 395 12.47 1.84 -8.82
C THR A 395 12.88 3.30 -8.97
N ALA A 396 14.18 3.55 -9.14
CA ALA A 396 14.71 4.87 -9.47
C ALA A 396 14.26 5.99 -8.52
N ASN A 397 13.99 5.67 -7.26
CA ASN A 397 13.72 6.67 -6.23
C ASN A 397 15.05 7.27 -5.76
N ARG A 398 15.01 8.54 -5.36
CA ARG A 398 16.23 9.26 -5.03
C ARG A 398 16.07 10.18 -3.83
N THR A 399 17.14 10.28 -3.05
CA THR A 399 17.34 11.42 -2.14
C THR A 399 18.34 12.43 -2.68
N ASP A 400 18.16 13.71 -2.36
CA ASP A 400 19.06 14.79 -2.78
C ASP A 400 19.94 15.35 -1.65
N LYS A 401 19.55 15.16 -0.39
CA LYS A 401 20.23 15.75 0.78
C LYS A 401 20.66 14.71 1.82
N GLY A 402 19.83 13.71 2.09
CA GLY A 402 20.00 12.73 3.17
C GLY A 402 19.92 11.27 2.71
N ALA A 403 19.75 10.36 3.65
CA ALA A 403 19.92 8.93 3.44
C ALA A 403 18.66 8.20 2.93
N GLY A 404 18.85 6.98 2.43
CA GLY A 404 17.79 6.06 2.02
C GLY A 404 17.21 6.39 0.64
N GLY A 405 17.83 5.89 -0.43
CA GLY A 405 17.42 6.24 -1.80
C GLY A 405 15.98 5.86 -2.12
N ALA A 406 15.48 4.71 -1.64
CA ALA A 406 14.05 4.43 -1.62
C ALA A 406 13.45 4.58 -0.23
N VAL A 407 14.05 3.91 0.77
CA VAL A 407 13.49 3.80 2.12
C VAL A 407 14.45 4.37 3.14
N PHE A 408 13.93 5.20 4.03
CA PHE A 408 14.62 5.68 5.22
C PHE A 408 13.82 5.32 6.46
N VAL A 409 14.48 4.67 7.41
CA VAL A 409 13.94 4.35 8.73
C VAL A 409 14.86 4.89 9.81
N ASP A 410 14.27 5.59 10.78
CA ASP A 410 14.92 5.97 12.03
C ASP A 410 14.01 5.59 13.21
N GLY A 411 14.30 4.41 13.76
CA GLY A 411 13.54 3.71 14.78
C GLY A 411 12.23 3.10 14.30
N ALA A 412 11.77 2.09 15.03
CA ALA A 412 10.55 1.35 14.71
C ALA A 412 9.43 1.50 15.75
N ASN A 413 9.66 2.20 16.86
CA ASN A 413 8.64 2.44 17.87
C ASN A 413 8.91 3.70 18.70
N ALA A 414 7.86 4.44 19.01
CA ALA A 414 7.86 5.63 19.86
C ALA A 414 7.29 5.34 21.25
N SER A 415 7.71 4.24 21.88
CA SER A 415 7.12 3.76 23.15
C SER A 415 7.65 4.47 24.41
N GLY A 416 8.60 5.38 24.26
CA GLY A 416 9.19 6.16 25.33
C GLY A 416 8.34 7.35 25.76
N ALA A 417 8.75 8.02 26.84
CA ALA A 417 8.14 9.27 27.25
C ALA A 417 8.24 10.32 26.14
N ASN A 418 7.20 11.11 25.93
CA ASN A 418 7.13 12.11 24.85
C ASN A 418 7.31 11.53 23.43
N ALA A 419 6.97 10.25 23.23
CA ALA A 419 7.07 9.56 21.94
C ALA A 419 8.50 9.50 21.38
N THR A 420 9.47 9.35 22.28
CA THR A 420 10.85 8.98 21.96
C THR A 420 10.98 7.46 21.84
N PRO A 421 12.15 6.93 21.42
CA PRO A 421 12.48 5.53 21.63
C PRO A 421 12.27 5.09 23.08
N GLY A 422 11.83 3.86 23.29
CA GLY A 422 11.46 3.34 24.61
C GLY A 422 11.59 1.82 24.73
N PRO A 423 11.00 1.22 25.79
CA PRO A 423 11.24 -0.18 26.16
C PRO A 423 10.38 -1.20 25.40
N VAL A 424 9.67 -0.80 24.36
CA VAL A 424 8.84 -1.69 23.55
C VAL A 424 9.42 -1.72 22.16
N ALA A 425 9.87 -2.90 21.73
CA ALA A 425 10.37 -3.14 20.40
C ALA A 425 9.35 -2.75 19.32
N GLY A 426 9.82 -2.06 18.29
CA GLY A 426 9.18 -1.99 16.99
C GLY A 426 9.69 -3.06 16.03
N ASN A 427 9.00 -3.21 14.91
CA ASN A 427 9.40 -4.13 13.86
C ASN A 427 9.42 -3.45 12.50
N VAL A 428 10.49 -3.70 11.74
CA VAL A 428 10.63 -3.32 10.34
C VAL A 428 10.87 -4.58 9.53
N ALA A 429 9.96 -4.91 8.63
CA ALA A 429 10.07 -6.06 7.77
C ALA A 429 9.94 -5.69 6.29
N ILE A 430 10.87 -6.16 5.48
CA ILE A 430 10.85 -6.05 4.03
C ILE A 430 10.88 -7.46 3.46
N ARG A 431 9.81 -7.86 2.76
CA ARG A 431 9.64 -9.21 2.22
C ARG A 431 9.27 -9.21 0.75
N ASN A 432 9.79 -10.18 0.01
CA ASN A 432 9.38 -10.45 -1.38
C ASN A 432 9.42 -9.19 -2.27
N SER A 433 10.32 -8.25 -2.00
CA SER A 433 10.28 -6.91 -2.57
C SER A 433 11.55 -6.61 -3.37
N VAL A 434 11.42 -5.72 -4.36
CA VAL A 434 12.51 -5.37 -5.27
C VAL A 434 12.85 -3.88 -5.16
N PHE A 435 14.12 -3.58 -4.93
CA PHE A 435 14.71 -2.24 -4.89
C PHE A 435 15.70 -2.15 -6.04
N ASP A 436 15.35 -1.44 -7.10
CA ASP A 436 16.12 -1.36 -8.34
C ASP A 436 16.50 0.08 -8.70
N GLY A 437 17.81 0.33 -8.82
CA GLY A 437 18.30 1.61 -9.35
C GLY A 437 18.03 2.82 -8.47
N ASN A 438 17.81 2.64 -7.17
CA ASN A 438 17.56 3.76 -6.25
C ASN A 438 18.88 4.44 -5.85
N VAL A 439 18.82 5.74 -5.56
CA VAL A 439 20.02 6.56 -5.28
C VAL A 439 19.89 7.30 -3.96
N GLY A 440 20.72 6.94 -2.97
CA GLY A 440 20.81 7.60 -1.67
C GLY A 440 21.95 8.60 -1.63
N THR A 441 21.67 9.88 -1.35
CA THR A 441 22.69 10.92 -1.14
C THR A 441 23.14 10.95 0.32
N GLY A 442 24.19 10.20 0.65
CA GLY A 442 24.72 10.05 1.99
C GLY A 442 24.87 8.58 2.31
N GLU A 443 23.79 7.89 2.69
CA GLU A 443 23.88 6.48 3.07
C GLU A 443 22.66 5.70 2.55
N GLY A 444 22.82 4.39 2.31
CA GLY A 444 21.72 3.51 1.94
C GLY A 444 21.15 3.81 0.56
N GLY A 445 21.75 3.27 -0.51
CA GLY A 445 21.29 3.53 -1.86
C GLY A 445 19.90 2.97 -2.14
N GLY A 446 19.60 1.76 -1.69
CA GLY A 446 18.25 1.19 -1.67
C GLY A 446 17.52 1.59 -0.40
N ALA A 447 18.09 1.23 0.76
CA ALA A 447 17.50 1.57 2.06
C ALA A 447 18.54 1.98 3.11
N PHE A 448 18.14 2.92 3.96
CA PHE A 448 18.81 3.24 5.21
C PHE A 448 17.91 2.80 6.37
N LEU A 449 18.45 1.94 7.22
CA LEU A 449 17.72 1.24 8.27
C LEU A 449 18.44 1.44 9.60
N PHE A 450 17.94 2.33 10.44
CA PHE A 450 18.49 2.57 11.77
C PHE A 450 17.41 2.26 12.82
N GLY A 451 17.70 1.38 13.76
CA GLY A 451 16.79 1.02 14.84
C GLY A 451 17.23 1.57 16.20
N TYR A 452 16.35 1.53 17.20
CA TYR A 452 16.72 1.77 18.60
C TYR A 452 16.59 0.51 19.44
N PHE A 453 17.15 0.55 20.65
CA PHE A 453 17.21 -0.58 21.57
C PHE A 453 15.90 -1.40 21.58
N GLN A 454 16.04 -2.72 21.32
CA GLN A 454 14.98 -3.73 21.18
C GLN A 454 14.22 -3.79 19.85
N ASP A 455 14.32 -2.81 18.97
CA ASP A 455 13.72 -2.93 17.63
C ASP A 455 14.30 -4.13 16.86
N LYS A 456 13.51 -4.69 15.93
CA LYS A 456 13.91 -5.86 15.14
C LYS A 456 13.67 -5.66 13.66
N PHE A 457 14.70 -5.91 12.86
CA PHE A 457 14.70 -5.61 11.44
C PHE A 457 14.91 -6.91 10.64
N SER A 458 14.13 -7.11 9.58
CA SER A 458 14.30 -8.26 8.68
C SER A 458 14.17 -7.92 7.21
N LEU A 459 15.04 -8.54 6.41
CA LEU A 459 15.08 -8.52 4.95
C LEU A 459 14.95 -9.96 4.46
N GLU A 460 13.81 -10.29 3.85
CA GLU A 460 13.46 -11.68 3.51
C GLU A 460 13.04 -11.78 2.05
N ASN A 461 13.58 -12.77 1.33
CA ASN A 461 13.20 -13.08 -0.06
C ASN A 461 13.19 -11.84 -0.98
N SER A 462 14.07 -10.87 -0.73
CA SER A 462 14.04 -9.56 -1.40
C SER A 462 15.25 -9.38 -2.31
N THR A 463 15.18 -8.39 -3.21
CA THR A 463 16.27 -8.07 -4.13
C THR A 463 16.61 -6.60 -4.05
N PHE A 464 17.86 -6.28 -3.70
CA PHE A 464 18.46 -4.95 -3.82
C PHE A 464 19.45 -4.99 -4.98
N ILE A 465 19.09 -4.38 -6.10
CA ILE A 465 19.89 -4.40 -7.33
C ILE A 465 20.14 -3.01 -7.89
N ASN A 466 21.34 -2.77 -8.42
CA ASN A 466 21.73 -1.52 -9.09
C ASN A 466 21.57 -0.25 -8.23
N ASN A 467 21.43 -0.36 -6.91
CA ASN A 467 21.26 0.80 -6.06
C ASN A 467 22.60 1.49 -5.81
N LYS A 468 22.57 2.80 -5.54
CA LYS A 468 23.77 3.60 -5.37
C LYS A 468 23.72 4.48 -4.13
N ALA A 469 24.73 4.38 -3.27
CA ALA A 469 25.01 5.36 -2.24
C ALA A 469 26.07 6.35 -2.76
N VAL A 470 25.71 7.63 -2.87
CA VAL A 470 26.63 8.70 -3.26
C VAL A 470 26.96 9.61 -2.08
N LYS A 471 28.11 10.28 -2.14
CA LYS A 471 28.44 11.31 -1.13
C LYS A 471 27.46 12.49 -1.18
N ASN A 472 27.22 13.10 -0.03
CA ASN A 472 26.45 14.34 0.04
C ASN A 472 27.26 15.55 -0.46
N ALA A 473 26.62 16.72 -0.53
CA ALA A 473 27.26 17.96 -1.01
C ALA A 473 28.51 18.37 -0.20
N ALA A 474 28.63 17.94 1.06
CA ALA A 474 29.81 18.18 1.89
C ALA A 474 30.93 17.13 1.67
N GLY A 475 30.73 16.16 0.78
CA GLY A 475 31.66 15.06 0.53
C GLY A 475 31.61 13.94 1.57
N ASN A 476 30.61 13.94 2.46
CA ASN A 476 30.46 12.98 3.53
C ASN A 476 29.52 11.83 3.15
N GLY A 477 29.68 10.69 3.82
CA GLY A 477 28.92 9.46 3.55
C GLY A 477 29.44 8.71 2.31
N GLY A 478 28.53 8.04 1.63
CA GLY A 478 28.72 7.16 0.49
C GLY A 478 28.59 5.67 0.84
N SER A 479 28.04 5.30 2.00
CA SER A 479 28.07 3.92 2.49
C SER A 479 26.76 3.16 2.30
N GLY A 480 26.85 1.84 2.10
CA GLY A 480 25.69 0.95 1.97
C GLY A 480 24.96 1.13 0.64
N GLY A 481 25.61 0.76 -0.48
CA GLY A 481 25.05 0.96 -1.82
C GLY A 481 23.68 0.29 -2.00
N GLY A 482 23.53 -0.94 -1.52
CA GLY A 482 22.21 -1.59 -1.40
C GLY A 482 21.51 -1.14 -0.13
N VAL A 483 22.05 -1.53 1.03
CA VAL A 483 21.49 -1.20 2.34
C VAL A 483 22.56 -0.72 3.29
N ARG A 484 22.24 0.33 4.06
CA ARG A 484 22.94 0.68 5.30
C ARG A 484 22.04 0.29 6.47
N HIS A 485 22.53 -0.57 7.35
CA HIS A 485 21.83 -0.98 8.57
C HIS A 485 22.66 -0.70 9.82
N GLY A 486 22.01 -0.38 10.95
CA GLY A 486 22.70 -0.43 12.24
C GLY A 486 21.86 -0.25 13.50
N ASN A 487 22.56 -0.36 14.63
CA ASN A 487 22.11 -0.18 16.01
C ASN A 487 21.16 -1.23 16.60
N VAL A 488 20.66 -2.16 15.79
CA VAL A 488 19.78 -3.27 16.22
C VAL A 488 20.03 -4.56 15.46
N ASP A 489 19.41 -5.65 15.93
CA ASP A 489 19.53 -6.96 15.29
C ASP A 489 18.94 -6.94 13.85
N LEU A 490 19.64 -7.60 12.93
CA LEU A 490 19.22 -7.76 11.53
C LEU A 490 19.19 -9.23 11.13
N THR A 491 18.08 -9.66 10.55
CA THR A 491 17.99 -10.94 9.83
C THR A 491 17.89 -10.69 8.34
N VAL A 492 18.78 -11.32 7.57
CA VAL A 492 18.79 -11.33 6.11
C VAL A 492 18.66 -12.77 5.64
N THR A 493 17.54 -13.09 4.98
CA THR A 493 17.27 -14.45 4.52
C THR A 493 16.83 -14.45 3.07
N ASN A 494 17.36 -15.38 2.27
CA ASN A 494 16.97 -15.56 0.87
C ASN A 494 17.05 -14.27 0.02
N THR A 495 17.94 -13.34 0.37
CA THR A 495 17.96 -11.99 -0.20
C THR A 495 19.16 -11.81 -1.13
N THR A 496 18.96 -11.09 -2.22
CA THR A 496 20.02 -10.78 -3.18
C THR A 496 20.42 -9.32 -3.10
N PHE A 497 21.73 -9.08 -2.98
CA PHE A 497 22.36 -7.78 -3.20
C PHE A 497 23.22 -7.88 -4.45
N ALA A 498 22.85 -7.20 -5.52
CA ALA A 498 23.58 -7.29 -6.77
C ALA A 498 23.87 -5.94 -7.42
N ASN A 499 25.08 -5.78 -7.96
CA ASN A 499 25.47 -4.59 -8.73
C ASN A 499 25.24 -3.26 -8.00
N ASN A 500 25.16 -3.27 -6.67
CA ASN A 500 24.99 -2.06 -5.89
C ASN A 500 26.35 -1.36 -5.75
N THR A 501 26.34 -0.03 -5.70
CA THR A 501 27.56 0.79 -5.70
C THR A 501 27.59 1.78 -4.54
N ALA A 502 28.77 1.94 -3.93
CA ALA A 502 28.99 2.85 -2.81
C ALA A 502 30.20 3.75 -3.10
N ASP A 503 30.03 5.07 -3.02
CA ASP A 503 31.13 6.05 -3.13
C ASP A 503 32.10 6.00 -1.94
N ASP A 504 31.78 5.22 -0.90
CA ASP A 504 32.63 4.98 0.27
C ASP A 504 32.76 3.47 0.56
N ASN A 505 31.93 2.91 1.44
CA ASN A 505 32.09 1.57 2.00
C ASN A 505 30.82 0.73 1.86
N GLY A 506 30.94 -0.59 1.69
CA GLY A 506 29.77 -1.49 1.71
C GLY A 506 28.92 -1.36 0.45
N GLY A 507 29.40 -1.88 -0.68
CA GLY A 507 28.67 -1.77 -1.95
C GLY A 507 27.30 -2.44 -1.88
N GLY A 508 27.23 -3.68 -1.36
CA GLY A 508 25.96 -4.38 -1.13
C GLY A 508 25.31 -3.98 0.19
N LEU A 509 25.98 -4.27 1.31
CA LEU A 509 25.46 -4.09 2.66
C LEU A 509 26.51 -3.46 3.57
N TRP A 510 26.11 -2.44 4.32
CA TRP A 510 26.91 -1.88 5.40
C TRP A 510 26.21 -2.12 6.74
N LEU A 511 26.93 -2.69 7.69
CA LEU A 511 26.47 -3.00 9.05
C LEU A 511 27.30 -2.18 10.05
N GLY A 512 26.65 -1.49 10.98
CA GLY A 512 27.37 -0.74 12.01
C GLY A 512 26.68 -0.67 13.37
N GLU A 513 27.42 -0.03 14.27
CA GLU A 513 27.01 0.25 15.65
C GLU A 513 26.74 -1.02 16.45
N ASP A 514 25.51 -1.22 16.92
CA ASP A 514 25.11 -2.29 17.80
C ASP A 514 24.17 -3.28 17.07
N GLY A 515 24.11 -4.53 17.51
CA GLY A 515 23.17 -5.54 16.99
C GLY A 515 23.82 -6.76 16.36
N ASN A 516 23.23 -7.93 16.63
CA ASN A 516 23.63 -9.19 16.01
C ASN A 516 23.04 -9.32 14.61
N VAL A 517 23.79 -9.93 13.70
CA VAL A 517 23.37 -10.09 12.31
C VAL A 517 23.37 -11.56 11.93
N SER A 518 22.30 -12.00 11.29
CA SER A 518 22.17 -13.33 10.69
C SER A 518 21.93 -13.19 9.19
N ILE A 519 22.81 -13.78 8.38
CA ILE A 519 22.70 -13.81 6.90
C ILE A 519 22.63 -15.27 6.46
N VAL A 520 21.51 -15.65 5.86
CA VAL A 520 21.24 -17.04 5.48
C VAL A 520 20.76 -17.10 4.03
N ASN A 521 21.23 -18.07 3.24
CA ASN A 521 20.75 -18.29 1.87
C ASN A 521 20.78 -17.03 1.00
N SER A 522 21.78 -16.17 1.16
CA SER A 522 21.78 -14.87 0.50
C SER A 522 22.91 -14.76 -0.51
N THR A 523 22.67 -14.01 -1.59
CA THR A 523 23.61 -13.83 -2.68
C THR A 523 24.07 -12.38 -2.74
N PHE A 524 25.39 -12.16 -2.66
CA PHE A 524 26.03 -10.86 -2.86
C PHE A 524 26.88 -10.94 -4.13
N SER A 525 26.42 -10.35 -5.23
CA SER A 525 27.06 -10.49 -6.54
C SER A 525 27.37 -9.16 -7.22
N GLY A 526 28.62 -8.93 -7.61
CA GLY A 526 28.96 -7.78 -8.46
C GLY A 526 28.82 -6.42 -7.76
N ASN A 527 28.70 -6.37 -6.43
CA ASN A 527 28.60 -5.11 -5.71
C ASN A 527 29.97 -4.43 -5.64
N SER A 528 29.99 -3.09 -5.61
CA SER A 528 31.22 -2.31 -5.63
C SER A 528 31.26 -1.18 -4.61
N ALA A 529 32.40 -0.99 -3.97
CA ALA A 529 32.68 0.13 -3.07
C ALA A 529 33.97 0.85 -3.48
N ALA A 530 33.98 2.17 -3.42
CA ALA A 530 35.17 2.96 -3.74
C ALA A 530 36.33 2.73 -2.74
N LYS A 531 36.02 2.40 -1.48
CA LYS A 531 37.02 2.08 -0.45
C LYS A 531 37.02 0.61 -0.09
N GLN A 532 36.17 0.18 0.84
CA GLN A 532 36.25 -1.17 1.40
C GLN A 532 34.90 -1.89 1.40
N GLY A 533 34.94 -3.23 1.34
CA GLY A 533 33.76 -4.07 1.45
C GLY A 533 32.84 -3.93 0.24
N GLY A 534 33.28 -4.41 -0.92
CA GLY A 534 32.44 -4.38 -2.13
C GLY A 534 31.10 -5.09 -1.88
N GLY A 535 31.13 -6.27 -1.27
CA GLY A 535 29.94 -7.01 -0.85
C GLY A 535 29.38 -6.47 0.46
N ILE A 536 30.11 -6.68 1.56
CA ILE A 536 29.67 -6.38 2.91
C ILE A 536 30.74 -5.62 3.69
N VAL A 537 30.31 -4.68 4.52
CA VAL A 537 31.11 -4.12 5.62
C VAL A 537 30.48 -4.52 6.93
N VAL A 538 31.31 -5.04 7.84
CA VAL A 538 30.94 -5.31 9.24
C VAL A 538 31.68 -4.32 10.14
N GLY A 539 30.97 -3.29 10.58
CA GLY A 539 31.42 -2.23 11.48
C GLY A 539 30.74 -2.24 12.84
N ASN A 540 29.98 -3.30 13.17
CA ASN A 540 29.37 -3.45 14.49
C ASN A 540 30.46 -3.52 15.58
N ARG A 541 30.13 -3.09 16.80
CA ARG A 541 31.04 -3.17 17.96
C ARG A 541 31.36 -4.62 18.32
N ASP A 542 32.52 -4.80 18.96
CA ASP A 542 33.13 -6.12 19.24
C ASP A 542 32.25 -7.11 20.04
N SER A 543 31.25 -6.63 20.78
CA SER A 543 30.31 -7.46 21.55
C SER A 543 29.21 -8.12 20.72
N PHE A 544 29.07 -7.76 19.44
CA PHE A 544 27.99 -8.24 18.58
C PHE A 544 28.52 -9.17 17.49
N SER A 545 27.76 -10.22 17.19
CA SER A 545 28.18 -11.24 16.23
C SER A 545 27.49 -11.11 14.89
N THR A 546 28.19 -11.51 13.83
CA THR A 546 27.61 -11.74 12.50
C THR A 546 27.77 -13.21 12.11
N ASN A 547 26.67 -13.87 11.77
CA ASN A 547 26.67 -15.26 11.34
C ASN A 547 26.21 -15.36 9.89
N ILE A 548 27.02 -15.99 9.04
CA ILE A 548 26.75 -16.16 7.60
C ILE A 548 26.71 -17.65 7.29
N VAL A 549 25.57 -18.13 6.80
CA VAL A 549 25.32 -19.55 6.54
C VAL A 549 24.74 -19.74 5.14
N ASN A 550 25.25 -20.74 4.41
CA ASN A 550 24.73 -21.12 3.10
C ASN A 550 24.56 -19.91 2.17
N SER A 551 25.57 -19.05 2.09
CA SER A 551 25.50 -17.79 1.31
C SER A 551 26.61 -17.72 0.27
N THR A 552 26.38 -16.95 -0.79
CA THR A 552 27.33 -16.80 -1.90
C THR A 552 27.74 -15.34 -2.03
N LEU A 553 29.03 -15.04 -1.83
CA LEU A 553 29.62 -13.73 -2.03
C LEU A 553 30.57 -13.82 -3.22
N ALA A 554 30.16 -13.28 -4.37
CA ALA A 554 30.93 -13.41 -5.59
C ALA A 554 31.11 -12.11 -6.37
N LYS A 555 32.27 -11.95 -7.02
CA LYS A 555 32.55 -10.88 -7.98
C LYS A 555 32.37 -9.47 -7.41
N ASN A 556 32.43 -9.31 -6.09
CA ASN A 556 32.33 -8.02 -5.45
C ASN A 556 33.70 -7.31 -5.45
N THR A 557 33.69 -5.98 -5.63
CA THR A 557 34.92 -5.21 -5.87
C THR A 557 35.06 -4.02 -4.93
N ALA A 558 36.22 -3.87 -4.30
CA ALA A 558 36.57 -2.72 -3.48
C ALA A 558 37.75 -1.95 -4.09
N GLY A 559 37.75 -0.62 -4.02
CA GLY A 559 38.87 0.18 -4.53
C GLY A 559 40.15 0.05 -3.69
N GLU A 560 40.02 -0.22 -2.39
CA GLU A 560 41.16 -0.37 -1.48
C GLU A 560 41.29 -1.82 -1.00
N TYR A 561 40.48 -2.26 -0.03
CA TYR A 561 40.62 -3.56 0.62
C TYR A 561 39.28 -4.31 0.69
N SER A 562 39.35 -5.64 0.65
CA SER A 562 38.23 -6.54 0.95
C SER A 562 37.05 -6.37 0.00
N GLY A 563 37.16 -6.94 -1.20
CA GLY A 563 36.06 -7.00 -2.17
C GLY A 563 34.84 -7.73 -1.60
N GLY A 564 35.04 -8.81 -0.86
CA GLY A 564 33.97 -9.59 -0.23
C GLY A 564 33.47 -8.94 1.07
N ILE A 565 34.19 -9.16 2.17
CA ILE A 565 33.81 -8.66 3.52
C ILE A 565 34.93 -7.83 4.14
N ALA A 566 34.68 -6.54 4.39
CA ALA A 566 35.56 -5.70 5.21
C ALA A 566 35.13 -5.70 6.68
N THR A 567 36.10 -5.50 7.58
CA THR A 567 35.91 -5.52 9.03
C THR A 567 36.58 -4.30 9.67
N PHE A 568 35.87 -3.54 10.51
CA PHE A 568 36.43 -2.33 11.16
C PHE A 568 36.78 -2.52 12.65
N GLY A 569 36.28 -3.58 13.30
CA GLY A 569 36.61 -3.95 14.68
C GLY A 569 37.02 -5.42 14.78
N ASN A 570 37.05 -5.98 15.98
CA ASN A 570 37.38 -7.39 16.25
C ASN A 570 36.15 -8.28 16.46
N GLN A 571 34.96 -7.78 16.11
CA GLN A 571 33.71 -8.48 16.29
C GLN A 571 33.71 -9.89 15.66
N PRO A 572 33.08 -10.88 16.30
CA PRO A 572 33.04 -12.25 15.79
C PRO A 572 32.18 -12.34 14.52
N ILE A 573 32.79 -12.86 13.45
CA ILE A 573 32.10 -13.14 12.18
C ILE A 573 32.30 -14.62 11.90
N THR A 574 31.22 -15.40 12.01
CA THR A 574 31.23 -16.84 11.75
C THR A 574 30.68 -17.14 10.38
N VAL A 575 31.40 -17.95 9.60
CA VAL A 575 30.99 -18.34 8.25
C VAL A 575 30.92 -19.86 8.15
N LYS A 576 29.81 -20.38 7.60
CA LYS A 576 29.59 -21.82 7.40
C LYS A 576 28.93 -22.08 6.05
N ASN A 577 29.26 -23.20 5.40
CA ASN A 577 28.63 -23.65 4.17
C ASN A 577 28.57 -22.54 3.09
N SER A 578 29.56 -21.63 3.02
CA SER A 578 29.44 -20.43 2.18
C SER A 578 30.55 -20.31 1.13
N ILE A 579 30.23 -19.66 0.01
CA ILE A 579 31.12 -19.48 -1.14
C ILE A 579 31.64 -18.04 -1.18
N PHE A 580 32.95 -17.89 -1.37
CA PHE A 580 33.65 -16.64 -1.64
C PHE A 580 34.37 -16.75 -2.98
N ASP A 581 33.79 -16.18 -4.04
CA ASP A 581 34.29 -16.34 -5.41
C ASP A 581 34.69 -15.01 -6.05
N SER A 582 35.92 -14.90 -6.52
CA SER A 582 36.35 -13.82 -7.41
C SER A 582 36.08 -12.41 -6.88
N ASN A 583 36.07 -12.21 -5.56
CA ASN A 583 36.00 -10.89 -4.97
C ASN A 583 37.38 -10.22 -5.06
N THR A 584 37.41 -8.94 -5.39
CA THR A 584 38.65 -8.22 -5.69
C THR A 584 38.78 -6.90 -4.93
N ALA A 585 40.01 -6.49 -4.67
CA ALA A 585 40.37 -5.27 -4.00
C ALA A 585 41.54 -4.58 -4.72
N GLY A 586 41.41 -3.26 -4.95
CA GLY A 586 42.35 -2.46 -5.75
C GLY A 586 43.66 -2.05 -5.07
N ASN A 587 43.94 -2.53 -3.85
CA ASN A 587 45.21 -2.21 -3.17
C ASN A 587 46.44 -2.71 -3.95
N PRO A 588 47.55 -1.96 -3.92
CA PRO A 588 48.75 -2.28 -4.70
C PRO A 588 49.46 -3.58 -4.26
N PHE A 589 49.18 -4.06 -3.04
CA PHE A 589 49.78 -5.27 -2.47
C PHE A 589 49.06 -6.55 -2.93
N LYS A 590 47.88 -6.41 -3.55
CA LYS A 590 47.01 -7.52 -3.95
C LYS A 590 46.66 -8.48 -2.81
N VAL A 591 46.61 -7.98 -1.57
CA VAL A 591 46.20 -8.75 -0.38
C VAL A 591 44.76 -8.44 -0.03
N LYS A 592 44.17 -9.22 0.88
CA LYS A 592 42.81 -8.98 1.44
C LYS A 592 41.75 -8.86 0.34
N GLN A 593 41.82 -9.68 -0.69
CA GLN A 593 40.89 -9.64 -1.82
C GLN A 593 39.49 -10.09 -1.38
N GLN A 594 39.40 -11.22 -0.67
CA GLN A 594 38.14 -11.79 -0.18
C GLN A 594 37.66 -11.11 1.10
N THR A 595 38.52 -11.06 2.13
CA THR A 595 38.16 -10.59 3.47
C THR A 595 39.26 -9.71 4.08
N GLY A 596 38.90 -8.89 5.07
CA GLY A 596 39.85 -8.02 5.79
C GLY A 596 40.78 -8.75 6.76
N ARG A 597 40.35 -9.93 7.22
CA ARG A 597 41.06 -10.87 8.10
C ARG A 597 40.54 -12.30 7.87
N GLU A 598 41.20 -13.29 8.47
CA GLU A 598 40.61 -14.62 8.64
C GLU A 598 39.38 -14.54 9.56
N LEU A 599 38.28 -15.16 9.16
CA LEU A 599 37.01 -15.19 9.88
C LEU A 599 36.87 -16.47 10.71
N ILE A 600 35.89 -16.49 11.62
CA ILE A 600 35.63 -17.67 12.47
C ILE A 600 35.08 -18.79 11.60
N ASP A 601 35.75 -19.94 11.66
CA ASP A 601 35.41 -21.08 10.84
C ASP A 601 34.24 -21.88 11.43
N GLY A 602 33.08 -21.77 10.80
CA GLY A 602 31.93 -22.63 11.06
C GLY A 602 31.95 -23.94 10.27
N GLY A 603 32.91 -24.13 9.37
CA GLY A 603 33.10 -25.33 8.56
C GLY A 603 32.48 -25.27 7.15
N ASN A 604 33.04 -26.07 6.25
CA ASN A 604 32.58 -26.29 4.87
C ASN A 604 32.44 -24.99 4.05
N ASN A 605 33.46 -24.13 4.11
CA ASN A 605 33.51 -22.92 3.29
C ASN A 605 34.35 -23.16 2.05
N LEU A 606 34.05 -22.44 0.98
CA LEU A 606 34.76 -22.54 -0.29
C LEU A 606 35.23 -21.16 -0.76
N GLN A 607 36.48 -21.07 -1.17
CA GLN A 607 37.11 -19.84 -1.66
C GLN A 607 37.77 -20.06 -3.02
N PHE A 608 37.56 -19.11 -3.93
CA PHE A 608 38.32 -18.98 -5.17
C PHE A 608 38.52 -17.51 -5.54
N PRO A 609 39.69 -17.08 -6.05
CA PRO A 609 40.93 -17.84 -6.14
C PRO A 609 41.59 -18.06 -4.77
N ALA A 610 42.66 -18.86 -4.77
CA ALA A 610 43.58 -18.93 -3.64
C ALA A 610 44.14 -17.54 -3.31
N LYS A 611 44.55 -17.34 -2.05
CA LYS A 611 45.33 -16.15 -1.69
C LYS A 611 46.61 -16.06 -2.54
N LEU A 612 47.04 -14.83 -2.84
CA LEU A 612 48.10 -14.58 -3.82
C LEU A 612 49.50 -14.68 -3.21
N THR A 613 49.61 -14.50 -1.90
CA THR A 613 50.89 -14.50 -1.20
C THR A 613 50.95 -15.61 -0.15
N THR A 614 52.08 -16.33 -0.11
CA THR A 614 52.32 -17.38 0.87
C THR A 614 53.14 -16.79 2.02
N GLY A 615 52.64 -16.88 3.25
CA GLY A 615 53.32 -16.42 4.45
C GLY A 615 53.17 -14.92 4.77
N ASP A 616 52.43 -14.14 3.97
CA ASP A 616 52.06 -12.77 4.33
C ASP A 616 50.91 -12.80 5.35
N PRO A 617 51.09 -12.27 6.57
CA PRO A 617 50.03 -12.20 7.57
C PRO A 617 48.87 -11.27 7.17
N ASN A 618 49.06 -10.43 6.15
CA ASN A 618 48.02 -9.54 5.64
C ASN A 618 47.15 -10.20 4.57
N ASP A 619 47.55 -11.37 4.03
CA ASP A 619 46.79 -12.09 3.02
C ASP A 619 46.22 -13.39 3.60
N ASN A 620 44.98 -13.28 4.06
CA ASN A 620 44.30 -14.34 4.80
C ASN A 620 43.40 -15.16 3.87
N ASN A 621 43.30 -16.45 4.19
CA ASN A 621 42.16 -17.23 3.72
C ASN A 621 40.88 -16.72 4.39
N VAL A 622 39.73 -17.01 3.80
CA VAL A 622 38.43 -16.61 4.36
C VAL A 622 38.23 -17.24 5.75
N THR A 623 38.50 -18.54 5.90
CA THR A 623 38.53 -19.26 7.19
C THR A 623 39.70 -20.24 7.23
N ALA A 624 40.04 -20.71 8.44
CA ALA A 624 41.20 -21.58 8.68
C ALA A 624 41.20 -22.89 7.88
N SER A 625 40.04 -23.51 7.68
CA SER A 625 39.86 -24.78 6.96
C SER A 625 39.15 -24.64 5.60
N VAL A 626 39.13 -23.42 5.04
CA VAL A 626 38.46 -23.16 3.75
C VAL A 626 39.00 -24.06 2.63
N THR A 627 38.11 -24.64 1.84
CA THR A 627 38.46 -25.38 0.63
C THR A 627 38.78 -24.39 -0.49
N ILE A 628 39.97 -24.52 -1.08
CA ILE A 628 40.39 -23.70 -2.22
C ILE A 628 40.11 -24.46 -3.52
N ALA A 629 39.02 -24.11 -4.20
CA ALA A 629 38.64 -24.69 -5.47
C ALA A 629 37.68 -23.76 -6.22
N ASP A 630 37.71 -23.76 -7.55
CA ASP A 630 36.76 -22.99 -8.37
C ASP A 630 35.33 -23.51 -8.16
N PRO A 631 34.39 -22.72 -7.60
CA PRO A 631 33.02 -23.15 -7.36
C PRO A 631 32.21 -23.37 -8.65
N LYS A 632 32.74 -23.01 -9.83
CA LYS A 632 32.05 -23.12 -11.12
C LYS A 632 30.67 -22.49 -11.07
N LEU A 633 30.61 -21.21 -10.70
CA LEU A 633 29.37 -20.45 -10.66
C LEU A 633 28.94 -20.02 -12.08
N GLY A 634 27.65 -20.20 -12.38
CA GLY A 634 27.00 -19.62 -13.55
C GLY A 634 26.86 -18.09 -13.45
N PRO A 635 26.28 -17.44 -14.48
CA PRO A 635 25.97 -16.01 -14.41
C PRO A 635 24.88 -15.73 -13.37
N LEU A 636 24.83 -14.50 -12.86
CA LEU A 636 23.73 -14.03 -12.02
C LEU A 636 22.46 -14.00 -12.86
N GLN A 637 21.43 -14.71 -12.41
CA GLN A 637 20.16 -14.80 -13.13
C GLN A 637 19.01 -15.07 -12.17
N ASN A 638 17.80 -14.65 -12.56
CA ASN A 638 16.59 -14.91 -11.81
C ASN A 638 16.10 -16.34 -12.10
N ILE A 639 16.04 -17.17 -11.07
CA ILE A 639 15.52 -18.54 -11.14
C ILE A 639 14.47 -18.70 -10.05
N ASN A 640 13.23 -19.01 -10.44
CA ASN A 640 12.09 -19.16 -9.53
C ASN A 640 11.85 -17.94 -8.63
N GLY A 641 12.06 -16.73 -9.15
CA GLY A 641 11.82 -15.48 -8.43
C GLY A 641 13.00 -14.97 -7.60
N ALA A 642 14.10 -15.71 -7.50
CA ALA A 642 15.30 -15.29 -6.78
C ALA A 642 16.50 -15.11 -7.74
N PHE A 643 17.23 -14.01 -7.60
CA PHE A 643 18.49 -13.80 -8.32
C PHE A 643 19.63 -14.53 -7.64
N VAL A 644 20.18 -15.56 -8.29
CA VAL A 644 21.23 -16.43 -7.74
C VAL A 644 22.35 -16.66 -8.75
N LEU A 645 23.47 -17.18 -8.27
CA LEU A 645 24.56 -17.71 -9.07
C LEU A 645 24.49 -19.24 -9.03
N PRO A 646 23.96 -19.91 -10.06
CA PRO A 646 23.78 -21.37 -10.02
C PRO A 646 25.11 -22.10 -9.97
N LEU A 647 25.15 -23.23 -9.26
CA LEU A 647 26.26 -24.18 -9.38
C LEU A 647 26.19 -24.85 -10.76
N LEU A 648 27.35 -25.00 -11.42
CA LEU A 648 27.46 -25.75 -12.67
C LEU A 648 27.92 -27.19 -12.40
N VAL A 649 27.66 -28.08 -13.35
CA VAL A 649 28.04 -29.50 -13.28
C VAL A 649 29.53 -29.67 -12.93
N GLY A 650 29.80 -30.53 -11.95
CA GLY A 650 31.14 -30.80 -11.44
C GLY A 650 31.70 -29.68 -10.57
N SER A 651 30.85 -28.79 -10.05
CA SER A 651 31.23 -27.84 -9.02
C SER A 651 31.68 -28.58 -7.75
N PRO A 652 32.80 -28.17 -7.12
CA PRO A 652 33.24 -28.69 -5.84
C PRO A 652 32.35 -28.25 -4.67
N ALA A 653 31.32 -27.42 -4.89
CA ALA A 653 30.34 -27.04 -3.88
C ALA A 653 29.14 -28.02 -3.80
N ILE A 654 28.97 -28.88 -4.81
CA ILE A 654 27.88 -29.87 -4.87
C ILE A 654 28.15 -30.97 -3.84
N ASP A 655 27.16 -31.31 -3.01
CA ASP A 655 27.15 -32.42 -2.04
C ASP A 655 28.33 -32.43 -1.06
N THR A 656 28.83 -31.26 -0.65
CA THR A 656 30.05 -31.13 0.18
C THR A 656 29.90 -30.28 1.44
N GLY A 657 28.72 -29.71 1.68
CA GLY A 657 28.37 -28.99 2.89
C GLY A 657 27.94 -29.89 4.05
N THR A 658 27.41 -29.29 5.11
CA THR A 658 26.78 -30.01 6.23
C THR A 658 25.33 -29.60 6.43
N GLY A 659 24.46 -30.57 6.76
CA GLY A 659 23.09 -30.30 7.17
C GLY A 659 22.95 -29.61 8.54
N VAL A 660 24.00 -29.63 9.37
CA VAL A 660 23.93 -29.07 10.74
C VAL A 660 23.94 -27.54 10.71
N GLY A 661 22.76 -26.96 10.93
CA GLY A 661 22.53 -25.51 10.90
C GLY A 661 22.26 -24.95 9.51
N ALA A 662 22.17 -25.80 8.49
CA ALA A 662 21.71 -25.40 7.17
C ALA A 662 20.18 -25.24 7.14
N PRO A 663 19.64 -24.29 6.37
CA PRO A 663 18.20 -24.17 6.14
C PRO A 663 17.67 -25.34 5.31
N THR A 664 16.40 -25.70 5.46
CA THR A 664 15.74 -26.83 4.78
C THR A 664 15.45 -26.58 3.30
N LYS A 665 15.63 -25.34 2.84
CA LYS A 665 15.49 -24.91 1.46
C LYS A 665 16.65 -23.99 1.10
N ASP A 666 16.96 -23.90 -0.19
CA ASP A 666 17.90 -22.91 -0.71
C ASP A 666 17.23 -21.54 -0.93
N GLN A 667 17.98 -20.58 -1.46
CA GLN A 667 17.49 -19.21 -1.70
C GLN A 667 16.24 -19.14 -2.60
N ARG A 668 16.08 -20.10 -3.53
CA ARG A 668 14.96 -20.16 -4.49
C ARG A 668 13.73 -20.86 -3.89
N GLY A 669 13.85 -21.39 -2.68
CA GLY A 669 12.83 -22.23 -2.07
C GLY A 669 12.87 -23.70 -2.52
N VAL A 670 13.94 -24.15 -3.19
CA VAL A 670 14.15 -25.56 -3.54
C VAL A 670 14.58 -26.33 -2.30
N THR A 671 14.04 -27.54 -2.10
CA THR A 671 14.37 -28.41 -0.95
C THR A 671 15.86 -28.70 -0.87
N ARG A 672 16.38 -28.81 0.36
CA ARG A 672 17.77 -29.17 0.68
C ARG A 672 17.81 -30.24 1.79
N PRO A 673 18.67 -31.27 1.71
CA PRO A 673 19.60 -31.54 0.61
C PRO A 673 18.95 -32.24 -0.59
N ILE A 674 19.62 -32.18 -1.75
CA ILE A 674 19.33 -33.00 -2.95
C ILE A 674 20.61 -33.75 -3.33
N ASP A 675 20.50 -35.01 -3.77
CA ASP A 675 21.61 -35.75 -4.38
C ASP A 675 21.93 -35.12 -5.74
N GLY A 676 22.85 -34.14 -5.72
CA GLY A 676 23.20 -33.30 -6.85
C GLY A 676 24.20 -33.96 -7.80
N ASP A 677 25.08 -34.82 -7.28
CA ASP A 677 26.07 -35.59 -8.05
C ASP A 677 25.56 -36.96 -8.53
N GLY A 678 24.42 -37.43 -8.01
CA GLY A 678 23.77 -38.67 -8.41
C GLY A 678 24.43 -39.93 -7.84
N ASN A 679 25.20 -39.80 -6.77
CA ASN A 679 25.91 -40.92 -6.14
C ASN A 679 25.02 -41.76 -5.17
N GLY A 680 23.78 -41.33 -4.94
CA GLY A 680 22.81 -41.97 -4.03
C GLY A 680 22.77 -41.39 -2.61
N SER A 681 23.54 -40.33 -2.32
CA SER A 681 23.61 -39.66 -1.02
C SER A 681 23.33 -38.17 -1.16
N ALA A 682 22.17 -37.71 -0.67
CA ALA A 682 21.84 -36.29 -0.63
C ALA A 682 22.62 -35.56 0.48
N ILE A 683 23.52 -34.65 0.11
CA ILE A 683 24.29 -33.80 1.02
C ILE A 683 23.98 -32.34 0.71
N VAL A 684 24.09 -31.45 1.70
CA VAL A 684 23.83 -30.02 1.48
C VAL A 684 24.91 -29.43 0.58
N ASP A 685 24.52 -28.61 -0.39
CA ASP A 685 25.49 -27.82 -1.15
C ASP A 685 26.04 -26.64 -0.34
N ILE A 686 27.31 -26.30 -0.60
CA ILE A 686 27.91 -25.06 -0.12
C ILE A 686 27.33 -23.89 -0.94
N GLY A 687 26.91 -22.83 -0.27
CA GLY A 687 26.38 -21.60 -0.87
C GLY A 687 24.85 -21.48 -0.83
N ALA A 688 24.35 -20.45 -1.50
CA ALA A 688 22.93 -20.07 -1.51
C ALA A 688 22.05 -20.94 -2.42
N TYR A 689 22.64 -21.85 -3.19
CA TYR A 689 21.99 -22.64 -4.23
C TYR A 689 22.12 -24.13 -3.92
N GLU A 690 21.04 -24.88 -4.11
CA GLU A 690 21.06 -26.35 -4.09
C GLU A 690 20.95 -26.92 -5.51
N PHE A 691 21.95 -27.67 -5.93
CA PHE A 691 22.07 -28.23 -7.26
C PHE A 691 21.14 -29.41 -7.46
N SER A 692 20.55 -29.47 -8.65
CA SER A 692 19.78 -30.61 -9.11
C SER A 692 20.08 -30.83 -10.58
N ALA A 693 20.56 -32.04 -10.91
CA ALA A 693 20.86 -32.43 -12.29
C ALA A 693 19.64 -32.38 -13.23
N SER A 694 18.42 -32.27 -12.69
CA SER A 694 17.17 -32.19 -13.45
C SER A 694 16.83 -30.75 -13.92
N VAL A 695 17.52 -29.73 -13.40
CA VAL A 695 17.27 -28.31 -13.75
C VAL A 695 18.51 -27.76 -14.46
N VAL A 696 18.58 -27.88 -15.79
CA VAL A 696 19.64 -27.24 -16.58
C VAL A 696 19.39 -25.73 -16.60
N PRO A 697 20.25 -24.89 -15.99
CA PRO A 697 20.06 -23.45 -16.02
C PRO A 697 20.22 -22.96 -17.47
N THR A 698 19.12 -22.53 -18.08
CA THR A 698 19.16 -21.96 -19.43
C THR A 698 19.58 -20.48 -19.29
N PRO A 699 20.69 -20.03 -19.89
CA PRO A 699 21.10 -18.65 -19.79
C PRO A 699 20.03 -17.75 -20.43
N THR A 700 19.30 -17.01 -19.61
CA THR A 700 18.48 -15.90 -20.10
C THR A 700 19.36 -14.65 -20.13
N PRO A 701 19.38 -13.86 -21.22
CA PRO A 701 20.28 -12.73 -21.35
C PRO A 701 20.12 -11.75 -20.19
N THR A 702 21.26 -11.22 -19.74
CA THR A 702 21.35 -10.17 -18.73
C THR A 702 20.39 -9.01 -19.08
N PRO A 703 19.58 -8.51 -18.13
CA PRO A 703 18.78 -7.32 -18.38
C PRO A 703 19.73 -6.19 -18.79
N THR A 704 19.53 -5.70 -20.02
CA THR A 704 20.21 -4.48 -20.48
C THR A 704 19.76 -3.36 -19.56
N PRO A 705 20.66 -2.53 -19.00
CA PRO A 705 20.26 -1.41 -18.17
C PRO A 705 19.24 -0.58 -18.93
N THR A 706 18.06 -0.37 -18.33
CA THR A 706 17.08 0.58 -18.86
C THR A 706 17.78 1.94 -18.93
N PRO A 707 17.87 2.56 -20.12
CA PRO A 707 18.56 3.83 -20.24
C PRO A 707 17.91 4.85 -19.30
N THR A 708 18.75 5.59 -18.57
CA THR A 708 18.31 6.73 -17.78
C THR A 708 17.48 7.65 -18.69
N PRO A 709 16.23 8.02 -18.32
CA PRO A 709 15.48 8.99 -19.10
C PRO A 709 16.32 10.26 -19.22
N THR A 710 16.64 10.63 -20.46
CA THR A 710 17.32 11.90 -20.74
C THR A 710 16.38 13.00 -20.24
N PRO A 711 16.85 13.95 -19.41
CA PRO A 711 16.00 15.04 -18.94
C PRO A 711 15.41 15.76 -20.14
N THR A 712 14.07 15.90 -20.17
CA THR A 712 13.40 16.76 -21.13
C THR A 712 14.01 18.16 -20.98
N PRO A 713 14.59 18.76 -22.04
CA PRO A 713 15.19 20.08 -21.94
C PRO A 713 14.12 21.07 -21.46
N THR A 714 14.43 21.77 -20.36
CA THR A 714 13.64 22.92 -19.91
C THR A 714 13.55 23.93 -21.06
N PRO A 715 12.35 24.41 -21.43
CA PRO A 715 12.25 25.45 -22.43
C PRO A 715 13.07 26.66 -21.98
N ALA A 716 14.00 27.09 -22.83
CA ALA A 716 14.84 28.25 -22.58
C ALA A 716 13.93 29.47 -22.33
N PRO A 717 14.21 30.30 -21.31
CA PRO A 717 13.43 31.50 -21.08
C PRO A 717 13.54 32.43 -22.31
N THR A 718 12.39 32.86 -22.82
CA THR A 718 12.28 33.89 -23.85
C THR A 718 13.04 35.14 -23.36
N PRO A 719 14.02 35.67 -24.11
CA PRO A 719 14.75 36.85 -23.69
C PRO A 719 13.81 38.05 -23.63
N THR A 720 13.67 38.63 -22.44
CA THR A 720 12.99 39.90 -22.21
C THR A 720 13.71 41.00 -22.99
N GLN A 721 13.00 41.70 -23.88
CA GLN A 721 13.55 42.90 -24.53
C GLN A 721 13.89 43.94 -23.44
N LEU A 722 15.18 44.28 -23.37
CA LEU A 722 15.66 45.47 -22.67
C LEU A 722 15.07 46.71 -23.38
N GLN A 723 14.20 47.43 -22.67
CA GLN A 723 13.87 48.81 -23.05
C GLN A 723 15.08 49.69 -22.76
N HIS A 724 15.52 50.40 -23.79
CA HIS A 724 16.56 51.43 -23.72
C HIS A 724 16.19 52.55 -22.74
N GLN A 725 17.09 52.82 -21.80
CA GLN A 725 17.62 54.16 -21.53
C GLN A 725 19.14 54.08 -21.40
#